data_AF-A0A497RFQ4-F1
#
_entry.id   AF-A0A497RFQ4-F1
#
_cell.length_a   1.000
_cell.length_b   1.000
_cell.length_c   1.000
_cell.angle_alpha   90.00
_cell.angle_beta   90.00
_cell.angle_gamma   90.00
#
_symmetry.space_group_name_H-M   'P 1'
#
loop_
_entity.id
_entity.type
_entity.pdbx_description
1 polymer ?
#
loop_
_entity_poly.entity_id
_entity_poly.type
_entity_poly.pdbx_seq_one_letter_code
_entity_poly.pdbx_strand_id
1 'polypeptide(L)'
;SSVVGIVLNEPSGLKTNYATIVAALAASSSGDTVYAGPGTYAESFTVPAGVTLVGQGGSRVTKITGALATGTRITLSNGAFLKGFTITLPTDATYAIQYAGAAPSLAISRDIVFIGAGASGKCYGQTGTGSSEIMDVFVQQGSMAAVYEVTNGELLVRETLVSKYITNITDLCAVSGGLLAIEAFIARGSGIVDGLSVGAGQVIGTVIEFQDLSGSAIHLTSDSADCQLRSIRCDGCNKDVEVDAALTTAKLHVIGGELLQSKIDVPDAWHGADHFLMFQDEKPGDAALKIWGELHVGSHVHGTTSSFGEGSAHTDGMYCFRNTNLEVGTWSDISSIYSSADSSSATIFAGTAAGNCFYIGDDAKEFSGHYANVTVAGTLGAGALIVEYWNGAAWTPMAIMAADSVAPHAQHGADISELDGELNLRFGPMSGWATKALDGTTAYWVRYRITTGWTTSPTCEQMKIAINAVEIGEEGFLEFFGLARPERNVIWHLSLLDDAVGQDAANENVRFSTNVGIALLDNEFTDGVTDGRAGVIEIPFGLDTSYPLTVTLFWAQNQSGLGDVDFSFYYSKAQVGDRFLGTGTETLISSIESVTGLADQSYVLEVSIPVYDMVPGQLLGIACSRDASAGNLDDTFGGNAYIIASSAKGHFWR
;
A
#
# COMPACT_ATOMS: atom_id res chain seq x y z
N SER A 1 30.82 52.65 -20.68
CA SER A 1 29.67 52.87 -19.79
C SER A 1 30.17 53.63 -18.59
N SER A 2 29.82 54.92 -18.44
CA SER A 2 30.15 55.70 -17.24
C SER A 2 29.38 55.11 -16.07
N VAL A 3 30.09 54.65 -15.04
CA VAL A 3 29.50 54.18 -13.78
C VAL A 3 28.52 55.24 -13.29
N VAL A 4 27.23 54.89 -13.23
CA VAL A 4 26.22 55.72 -12.54
C VAL A 4 26.62 55.71 -11.06
N GLY A 5 26.81 56.88 -10.46
CA GLY A 5 27.56 57.05 -9.22
C GLY A 5 27.09 56.18 -8.04
N ILE A 6 27.99 55.98 -7.08
CA ILE A 6 27.70 55.26 -5.83
C ILE A 6 27.19 56.28 -4.82
N VAL A 7 26.06 55.99 -4.18
CA VAL A 7 25.39 56.93 -3.26
C VAL A 7 25.26 56.29 -1.88
N LEU A 8 25.85 56.91 -0.87
CA LEU A 8 25.54 56.63 0.54
C LEU A 8 24.29 57.43 0.93
N ASN A 9 23.32 56.76 1.54
CA ASN A 9 22.10 57.36 2.08
C ASN A 9 22.02 57.06 3.58
N GLU A 10 22.17 58.11 4.38
CA GLU A 10 22.08 58.03 5.84
C GLU A 10 20.61 58.05 6.29
N PRO A 11 20.28 57.54 7.50
CA PRO A 11 18.96 57.70 8.12
C PRO A 11 18.52 59.17 8.28
N SER A 12 19.48 60.09 8.31
CA SER A 12 19.27 61.54 8.35
C SER A 12 18.69 62.11 7.04
N GLY A 13 18.72 61.32 5.95
CA GLY A 13 18.35 61.74 4.59
C GLY A 13 19.50 62.39 3.81
N LEU A 14 20.70 62.51 4.39
CA LEU A 14 21.88 63.00 3.68
C LEU A 14 22.32 62.01 2.60
N LYS A 15 22.62 62.54 1.40
CA LYS A 15 23.10 61.76 0.26
C LYS A 15 24.48 62.22 -0.17
N THR A 16 25.45 61.32 -0.13
CA THR A 16 26.84 61.61 -0.50
C THR A 16 27.30 60.68 -1.62
N ASN A 17 27.92 61.24 -2.66
CA ASN A 17 28.41 60.49 -3.81
C ASN A 17 29.85 60.03 -3.58
N TYR A 18 30.15 58.78 -3.94
CA TYR A 18 31.47 58.17 -3.87
C TYR A 18 31.89 57.61 -5.23
N ALA A 19 33.20 57.51 -5.44
CA ALA A 19 33.78 56.94 -6.66
C ALA A 19 33.88 55.41 -6.63
N THR A 20 33.94 54.80 -5.44
CA THR A 20 34.11 53.34 -5.24
C THR A 20 33.21 52.84 -4.11
N ILE A 21 32.89 51.53 -4.14
CA ILE A 21 32.03 50.91 -3.12
C ILE A 21 32.77 50.88 -1.79
N VAL A 22 34.07 50.55 -1.81
CA VAL A 22 34.95 50.57 -0.64
C VAL A 22 34.90 51.92 0.07
N ALA A 23 34.96 53.04 -0.66
CA ALA A 23 34.95 54.37 -0.05
C ALA A 23 33.60 54.71 0.59
N ALA A 24 32.49 54.30 -0.02
CA ALA A 24 31.16 54.49 0.54
C ALA A 24 30.96 53.63 1.81
N LEU A 25 31.39 52.37 1.79
CA LEU A 25 31.30 51.47 2.95
C LEU A 25 32.18 51.93 4.11
N ALA A 26 33.39 52.45 3.83
CA ALA A 26 34.26 52.99 4.87
C ALA A 26 33.68 54.22 5.58
N ALA A 27 32.79 54.96 4.92
CA ALA A 27 32.08 56.10 5.50
C ALA A 27 30.74 55.72 6.17
N SER A 28 30.24 54.51 5.91
CA SER A 28 28.93 54.06 6.40
C SER A 28 28.97 53.63 7.87
N SER A 29 27.85 53.82 8.55
CA SER A 29 27.54 53.36 9.90
C SER A 29 26.29 52.47 9.90
N SER A 30 26.08 51.73 10.98
CA SER A 30 24.89 50.87 11.13
C SER A 30 23.59 51.67 10.87
N GLY A 31 22.71 51.11 10.04
CA GLY A 31 21.47 51.74 9.58
C GLY A 31 21.58 52.44 8.22
N ASP A 32 22.79 52.68 7.71
CA ASP A 32 22.99 53.31 6.41
C ASP A 32 22.67 52.37 5.24
N THR A 33 22.30 52.96 4.09
CA THR A 33 22.17 52.24 2.82
C THR A 33 23.13 52.80 1.77
N VAL A 34 23.99 51.94 1.23
CA VAL A 34 24.85 52.22 0.08
C VAL A 34 24.20 51.69 -1.18
N TYR A 35 24.04 52.56 -2.17
CA TYR A 35 23.54 52.22 -3.51
C TYR A 35 24.68 52.22 -4.51
N ALA A 36 24.93 51.08 -5.17
CA ALA A 36 25.87 50.97 -6.28
C ALA A 36 25.10 51.04 -7.61
N GLY A 37 25.38 52.04 -8.47
CA GLY A 37 24.73 52.15 -9.77
C GLY A 37 25.07 50.97 -10.72
N PRO A 38 24.36 50.82 -11.85
CA PRO A 38 24.73 49.86 -12.89
C PRO A 38 26.20 50.02 -13.32
N GLY A 39 26.95 48.91 -13.33
CA GLY A 39 28.38 48.94 -13.61
C GLY A 39 29.09 47.65 -13.22
N THR A 40 30.37 47.58 -13.57
CA THR A 40 31.28 46.51 -13.12
C THR A 40 32.31 47.10 -12.18
N TYR A 41 32.41 46.54 -10.98
CA TYR A 41 33.28 46.99 -9.90
C TYR A 41 34.34 45.93 -9.61
N ALA A 42 35.59 46.27 -9.90
CA ALA A 42 36.75 45.44 -9.59
C ALA A 42 37.25 45.75 -8.17
N GLU A 43 36.41 45.46 -7.18
CA GLU A 43 36.65 45.75 -5.77
C GLU A 43 36.39 44.50 -4.93
N SER A 44 37.09 44.39 -3.80
CA SER A 44 36.80 43.44 -2.72
C SER A 44 36.63 44.22 -1.43
N PHE A 45 35.62 43.90 -0.61
CA PHE A 45 35.27 44.71 0.56
C PHE A 45 34.49 43.94 1.63
N THR A 46 34.42 44.55 2.82
CA THR A 46 33.56 44.11 3.92
C THR A 46 32.35 45.04 4.01
N VAL A 47 31.13 44.49 4.03
CA VAL A 47 29.93 45.26 4.36
C VAL A 47 29.87 45.40 5.88
N PRO A 48 29.91 46.62 6.45
CA PRO A 48 29.96 46.82 7.89
C PRO A 48 28.69 46.34 8.59
N ALA A 49 28.77 46.21 9.92
CA ALA A 49 27.66 45.72 10.71
C ALA A 49 26.45 46.66 10.62
N GLY A 50 25.27 46.10 10.36
CA GLY A 50 24.00 46.83 10.20
C GLY A 50 23.89 47.69 8.94
N VAL A 51 24.80 47.57 7.97
CA VAL A 51 24.77 48.34 6.71
C VAL A 51 24.07 47.57 5.60
N THR A 52 23.28 48.29 4.81
CA THR A 52 22.60 47.76 3.61
C THR A 52 23.35 48.17 2.34
N LEU A 53 23.73 47.22 1.49
CA LEU A 53 24.35 47.46 0.18
C LEU A 53 23.43 46.95 -0.95
N VAL A 54 23.06 47.84 -1.87
CA VAL A 54 22.10 47.56 -2.95
C VAL A 54 22.66 47.92 -4.33
N GLY A 55 22.65 46.97 -5.25
CA GLY A 55 22.89 47.22 -6.67
C GLY A 55 21.65 47.82 -7.34
N GLN A 56 21.72 49.09 -7.74
CA GLN A 56 20.63 49.77 -8.43
C GLN A 56 20.44 49.16 -9.82
N GLY A 57 19.22 48.68 -10.10
CA GLY A 57 18.90 47.93 -11.32
C GLY A 57 19.00 46.41 -11.17
N GLY A 58 19.40 45.90 -10.01
CA GLY A 58 19.43 44.48 -9.66
C GLY A 58 20.64 43.73 -10.23
N SER A 59 20.65 42.42 -9.99
CA SER A 59 21.78 41.53 -10.32
C SER A 59 22.19 41.57 -11.79
N ARG A 60 21.26 41.82 -12.71
CA ARG A 60 21.51 41.83 -14.16
C ARG A 60 22.50 42.88 -14.65
N VAL A 61 22.64 44.00 -13.95
CA VAL A 61 23.40 45.17 -14.44
C VAL A 61 24.49 45.66 -13.48
N THR A 62 24.52 45.16 -12.24
CA THR A 62 25.50 45.55 -11.22
C THR A 62 26.39 44.36 -10.88
N LYS A 63 27.69 44.48 -11.20
CA LYS A 63 28.63 43.34 -11.20
C LYS A 63 29.84 43.57 -10.31
N ILE A 64 30.22 42.57 -9.51
CA ILE A 64 31.44 42.56 -8.71
C ILE A 64 32.40 41.51 -9.26
N THR A 65 33.63 41.89 -9.61
CA THR A 65 34.64 40.95 -10.14
C THR A 65 35.79 40.67 -9.18
N GLY A 66 35.90 41.42 -8.09
CA GLY A 66 37.06 41.40 -7.20
C GLY A 66 38.19 42.30 -7.67
N ALA A 67 39.02 42.75 -6.73
CA ALA A 67 40.23 43.53 -7.03
C ALA A 67 41.36 42.67 -7.61
N LEU A 68 41.40 41.38 -7.24
CA LEU A 68 42.35 40.37 -7.70
C LEU A 68 41.58 39.14 -8.19
N ALA A 69 42.23 38.27 -8.97
CA ALA A 69 41.63 37.00 -9.38
C ALA A 69 41.33 36.08 -8.16
N THR A 70 42.12 36.19 -7.10
CA THR A 70 42.03 35.40 -5.87
C THR A 70 41.38 36.17 -4.72
N GLY A 71 41.00 35.46 -3.65
CA GLY A 71 40.51 36.02 -2.40
C GLY A 71 39.03 36.40 -2.41
N THR A 72 38.45 36.43 -1.19
CA THR A 72 37.03 36.70 -0.97
C THR A 72 36.59 38.03 -1.60
N ARG A 73 35.44 38.04 -2.28
CA ARG A 73 34.92 39.28 -2.93
C ARG A 73 34.20 40.16 -1.91
N ILE A 74 33.25 39.58 -1.18
CA ILE A 74 32.42 40.30 -0.23
C ILE A 74 32.44 39.55 1.11
N THR A 75 32.82 40.24 2.17
CA THR A 75 32.66 39.74 3.55
C THR A 75 31.49 40.47 4.20
N LEU A 76 30.53 39.72 4.75
CA LEU A 76 29.38 40.28 5.47
C LEU A 76 29.66 40.30 6.96
N SER A 77 29.42 41.46 7.59
CA SER A 77 29.44 41.60 9.05
C SER A 77 28.05 41.32 9.64
N ASN A 78 27.97 41.24 10.97
CA ASN A 78 26.71 41.08 11.71
C ASN A 78 25.66 42.15 11.32
N GLY A 79 24.47 41.74 10.91
CA GLY A 79 23.40 42.65 10.51
C GLY A 79 23.54 43.26 9.10
N ALA A 80 24.55 42.85 8.33
CA ALA A 80 24.73 43.33 6.96
C ALA A 80 23.62 42.80 6.03
N PHE A 81 23.19 43.63 5.09
CA PHE A 81 22.24 43.28 4.04
C PHE A 81 22.84 43.54 2.67
N LEU A 82 22.84 42.55 1.78
CA LEU A 82 23.35 42.63 0.41
C LEU A 82 22.24 42.32 -0.59
N LYS A 83 22.05 43.14 -1.63
CA LYS A 83 21.06 42.86 -2.67
C LYS A 83 21.44 43.29 -4.07
N GLY A 84 21.13 42.45 -5.07
CA GLY A 84 21.06 42.86 -6.47
C GLY A 84 22.40 42.92 -7.17
N PHE A 85 23.21 41.87 -7.03
CA PHE A 85 24.55 41.81 -7.63
C PHE A 85 24.77 40.51 -8.42
N THR A 86 25.44 40.63 -9.57
CA THR A 86 26.17 39.51 -10.17
C THR A 86 27.59 39.50 -9.60
N ILE A 87 28.09 38.36 -9.14
CA ILE A 87 29.42 38.23 -8.54
C ILE A 87 30.22 37.16 -9.28
N THR A 88 31.39 37.54 -9.79
CA THR A 88 32.35 36.61 -10.37
C THR A 88 33.18 35.97 -9.26
N LEU A 89 33.20 34.65 -9.24
CA LEU A 89 33.91 33.87 -8.22
C LEU A 89 35.43 34.15 -8.23
N PRO A 90 36.10 33.91 -7.10
CA PRO A 90 37.56 33.85 -7.07
C PRO A 90 38.09 32.59 -7.77
N THR A 91 39.35 32.64 -8.21
CA THR A 91 40.01 31.50 -8.87
C THR A 91 40.70 30.55 -7.89
N ASP A 92 40.83 30.94 -6.62
CA ASP A 92 41.33 30.11 -5.52
C ASP A 92 40.18 29.59 -4.65
N ALA A 93 40.50 28.77 -3.64
CA ALA A 93 39.54 28.11 -2.75
C ALA A 93 38.91 29.05 -1.71
N THR A 94 38.47 30.24 -2.15
CA THR A 94 37.81 31.27 -1.33
C THR A 94 36.41 31.57 -1.85
N TYR A 95 35.70 32.52 -1.23
CA TYR A 95 34.27 32.72 -1.47
C TYR A 95 33.95 33.97 -2.29
N ALA A 96 32.89 33.93 -3.10
CA ALA A 96 32.30 35.15 -3.65
C ALA A 96 31.66 35.97 -2.52
N ILE A 97 30.88 35.33 -1.63
CA ILE A 97 30.38 35.96 -0.41
C ILE A 97 30.77 35.09 0.80
N GLN A 98 31.29 35.71 1.85
CA GLN A 98 31.58 35.03 3.12
C GLN A 98 30.86 35.73 4.27
N TYR A 99 30.21 34.95 5.13
CA TYR A 99 29.79 35.40 6.45
C TYR A 99 30.59 34.67 7.54
N ALA A 100 31.34 35.46 8.31
CA ALA A 100 32.15 34.98 9.44
C ALA A 100 31.68 35.60 10.78
N GLY A 101 30.44 36.07 10.82
CA GLY A 101 29.85 36.72 11.99
C GLY A 101 29.55 35.77 13.15
N ALA A 102 29.45 36.31 14.35
CA ALA A 102 29.18 35.55 15.56
C ALA A 102 27.68 35.55 15.93
N ALA A 103 27.20 34.46 16.53
CA ALA A 103 25.85 34.37 17.09
C ALA A 103 25.60 35.46 18.15
N PRO A 104 24.35 35.95 18.30
CA PRO A 104 23.13 35.57 17.58
C PRO A 104 22.83 36.45 16.35
N SER A 105 23.86 36.91 15.64
CA SER A 105 23.68 37.87 14.54
C SER A 105 23.28 37.21 13.21
N LEU A 106 22.54 37.95 12.38
CA LEU A 106 22.10 37.56 11.05
C LEU A 106 22.73 38.44 9.97
N ALA A 107 23.15 37.86 8.84
CA ALA A 107 23.40 38.61 7.60
C ALA A 107 22.48 38.09 6.49
N ILE A 108 22.06 38.96 5.57
CA ILE A 108 21.10 38.61 4.51
C ILE A 108 21.65 38.96 3.14
N SER A 109 21.51 38.05 2.17
CA SER A 109 21.84 38.26 0.76
C SER A 109 20.63 37.95 -0.13
N ARG A 110 20.24 38.83 -1.05
CA ARG A 110 19.07 38.64 -1.94
C ARG A 110 19.35 39.02 -3.39
N ASP A 111 18.67 38.42 -4.35
CA ASP A 111 18.83 38.72 -5.79
C ASP A 111 20.31 38.67 -6.18
N ILE A 112 20.89 37.47 -6.08
CA ILE A 112 22.32 37.23 -6.32
C ILE A 112 22.48 36.32 -7.53
N VAL A 113 23.34 36.72 -8.45
CA VAL A 113 23.77 35.87 -9.57
C VAL A 113 25.25 35.53 -9.39
N PHE A 114 25.58 34.24 -9.43
CA PHE A 114 26.98 33.79 -9.38
C PHE A 114 27.48 33.38 -10.77
N ILE A 115 28.72 33.76 -11.08
CA ILE A 115 29.44 33.35 -12.29
C ILE A 115 30.77 32.70 -11.89
N GLY A 116 30.93 31.42 -12.22
CA GLY A 116 32.16 30.68 -11.98
C GLY A 116 33.35 31.24 -12.76
N ALA A 117 34.52 31.27 -12.12
CA ALA A 117 35.76 31.76 -12.70
C ALA A 117 36.89 30.72 -12.70
N GLY A 118 36.59 29.48 -12.29
CA GLY A 118 37.56 28.39 -12.16
C GLY A 118 37.11 27.37 -11.12
N ALA A 119 37.62 26.14 -11.18
CA ALA A 119 37.11 25.00 -10.41
C ALA A 119 37.27 25.12 -8.87
N SER A 120 38.02 26.09 -8.35
CA SER A 120 38.29 26.18 -6.91
C SER A 120 37.41 27.18 -6.16
N GLY A 121 36.87 28.20 -6.82
CA GLY A 121 36.08 29.25 -6.16
C GLY A 121 34.77 28.74 -5.60
N LYS A 122 34.27 29.34 -4.53
CA LYS A 122 32.98 28.97 -3.89
C LYS A 122 32.01 30.15 -3.96
N CYS A 123 30.70 29.90 -4.11
CA CYS A 123 29.74 31.00 -4.19
C CYS A 123 29.52 31.65 -2.82
N TYR A 124 29.11 30.88 -1.82
CA TYR A 124 28.77 31.42 -0.51
C TYR A 124 29.30 30.55 0.63
N GLY A 125 30.00 31.17 1.58
CA GLY A 125 30.58 30.52 2.75
C GLY A 125 29.97 31.01 4.06
N GLN A 126 29.39 30.09 4.82
CA GLN A 126 28.93 30.29 6.19
C GLN A 126 29.98 29.67 7.13
N THR A 127 30.88 30.51 7.66
CA THR A 127 32.04 30.07 8.45
C THR A 127 32.01 30.58 9.90
N GLY A 128 31.13 31.52 10.20
CA GLY A 128 30.94 32.06 11.55
C GLY A 128 29.94 31.26 12.36
N THR A 129 29.82 31.54 13.66
CA THR A 129 28.82 30.89 14.53
C THR A 129 27.43 31.49 14.43
N GLY A 130 27.27 32.66 13.81
CA GLY A 130 25.96 33.30 13.61
C GLY A 130 25.17 32.66 12.47
N SER A 131 24.00 33.24 12.16
CA SER A 131 23.15 32.78 11.07
C SER A 131 23.32 33.67 9.83
N SER A 132 23.12 33.14 8.64
CA SER A 132 22.90 33.95 7.44
C SER A 132 21.77 33.42 6.58
N GLU A 133 21.12 34.31 5.86
CA GLU A 133 20.02 34.01 4.93
C GLU A 133 20.44 34.43 3.53
N ILE A 134 20.24 33.55 2.55
CA ILE A 134 20.41 33.85 1.14
C ILE A 134 19.16 33.45 0.36
N MET A 135 18.69 34.34 -0.52
CA MET A 135 17.53 34.05 -1.37
C MET A 135 17.59 34.65 -2.77
N ASP A 136 16.72 34.16 -3.64
CA ASP A 136 16.62 34.55 -5.05
C ASP A 136 17.99 34.38 -5.76
N VAL A 137 18.54 33.17 -5.72
CA VAL A 137 19.89 32.89 -6.22
C VAL A 137 19.83 32.20 -7.57
N PHE A 138 20.63 32.71 -8.51
CA PHE A 138 20.87 32.05 -9.80
C PHE A 138 22.36 31.81 -10.03
N VAL A 139 22.76 30.56 -10.09
CA VAL A 139 24.13 30.17 -10.46
C VAL A 139 24.17 29.96 -11.97
N GLN A 140 24.67 30.95 -12.70
CA GLN A 140 24.39 31.10 -14.12
C GLN A 140 25.24 30.18 -15.02
N GLN A 141 26.56 30.17 -14.82
CA GLN A 141 27.52 29.46 -15.66
C GLN A 141 28.91 29.37 -15.01
N GLY A 142 29.77 28.51 -15.57
CA GLY A 142 31.19 28.40 -15.21
C GLY A 142 31.49 27.21 -14.29
N SER A 143 32.73 27.15 -13.80
CA SER A 143 33.19 26.15 -12.83
C SER A 143 33.43 26.77 -11.47
N MET A 144 33.28 25.96 -10.42
CA MET A 144 33.40 26.32 -9.01
C MET A 144 33.54 25.07 -8.15
N ALA A 145 34.07 25.16 -6.94
CA ALA A 145 34.14 24.04 -6.02
C ALA A 145 32.79 23.76 -5.36
N ALA A 146 32.11 24.83 -4.92
CA ALA A 146 30.79 24.72 -4.29
C ALA A 146 29.87 25.94 -4.48
N VAL A 147 28.56 25.70 -4.41
CA VAL A 147 27.56 26.79 -4.31
C VAL A 147 27.47 27.24 -2.85
N TYR A 148 27.18 26.32 -1.94
CA TYR A 148 27.10 26.60 -0.52
C TYR A 148 28.12 25.78 0.25
N GLU A 149 28.85 26.45 1.15
CA GLU A 149 29.68 25.76 2.14
C GLU A 149 29.30 26.22 3.54
N VAL A 150 28.98 25.27 4.41
CA VAL A 150 28.69 25.50 5.83
C VAL A 150 29.72 24.73 6.65
N THR A 151 30.52 25.48 7.41
CA THR A 151 31.50 24.90 8.34
C THR A 151 31.14 25.19 9.79
N ASN A 152 30.28 26.19 10.04
CA ASN A 152 29.82 26.58 11.37
C ASN A 152 28.55 27.43 11.29
N GLY A 153 27.81 27.60 12.39
CA GLY A 153 26.61 28.43 12.43
C GLY A 153 25.48 27.89 11.54
N GLU A 154 24.63 28.79 11.03
CA GLU A 154 23.44 28.42 10.26
C GLU A 154 23.38 29.16 8.92
N LEU A 155 23.07 28.46 7.83
CA LEU A 155 22.77 29.05 6.53
C LEU A 155 21.35 28.67 6.10
N LEU A 156 20.50 29.67 5.89
CA LEU A 156 19.16 29.52 5.35
C LEU A 156 19.17 29.88 3.86
N VAL A 157 18.83 28.92 3.02
CA VAL A 157 18.75 29.06 1.56
C VAL A 157 17.30 29.01 1.13
N ARG A 158 16.82 30.09 0.51
CA ARG A 158 15.49 30.18 -0.08
C ARG A 158 15.57 30.43 -1.58
N GLU A 159 15.16 29.44 -2.37
CA GLU A 159 15.15 29.52 -3.83
C GLU A 159 16.53 29.70 -4.46
N THR A 160 17.14 28.56 -4.80
CA THR A 160 18.34 28.53 -5.62
C THR A 160 18.10 27.74 -6.88
N LEU A 161 18.42 28.36 -8.01
CA LEU A 161 18.47 27.68 -9.31
C LEU A 161 19.92 27.61 -9.80
N VAL A 162 20.40 26.40 -10.02
CA VAL A 162 21.70 26.13 -10.64
C VAL A 162 21.48 25.71 -12.08
N SER A 163 22.03 26.50 -13.00
CA SER A 163 21.91 26.34 -14.44
C SER A 163 22.67 25.12 -14.97
N LYS A 164 22.15 24.50 -16.04
CA LYS A 164 22.83 23.42 -16.79
C LYS A 164 24.17 23.78 -17.42
N TYR A 165 24.52 25.07 -17.46
CA TYR A 165 25.79 25.56 -18.04
C TYR A 165 26.94 25.58 -17.03
N ILE A 166 26.74 24.94 -15.89
CA ILE A 166 27.71 24.78 -14.83
C ILE A 166 28.46 23.46 -15.06
N THR A 167 29.78 23.47 -14.86
CA THR A 167 30.63 22.28 -15.06
C THR A 167 31.72 22.21 -14.00
N ASN A 168 32.17 21.01 -13.65
CA ASN A 168 33.24 20.76 -12.70
C ASN A 168 32.95 21.36 -11.31
N ILE A 169 31.80 20.98 -10.73
CA ILE A 169 31.51 21.25 -9.32
C ILE A 169 31.86 20.03 -8.50
N THR A 170 32.55 20.23 -7.39
CA THR A 170 32.73 19.19 -6.39
C THR A 170 31.40 18.98 -5.67
N ASP A 171 30.94 19.95 -4.89
CA ASP A 171 29.71 19.81 -4.11
C ASP A 171 28.79 20.99 -4.39
N LEU A 172 27.52 20.78 -4.76
CA LEU A 172 26.58 21.90 -4.80
C LEU A 172 26.44 22.51 -3.40
N CYS A 173 26.23 21.66 -2.39
CA CYS A 173 26.27 22.04 -0.99
C CYS A 173 27.26 21.15 -0.21
N ALA A 174 28.27 21.76 0.39
CA ALA A 174 29.21 21.10 1.30
C ALA A 174 28.93 21.50 2.75
N VAL A 175 28.63 20.54 3.62
CA VAL A 175 28.32 20.78 5.03
C VAL A 175 29.27 19.95 5.89
N SER A 176 30.25 20.61 6.50
CA SER A 176 31.23 19.95 7.38
C SER A 176 31.05 20.31 8.85
N GLY A 177 30.11 21.21 9.14
CA GLY A 177 29.70 21.64 10.47
C GLY A 177 28.53 22.62 10.38
N GLY A 178 27.90 22.94 11.50
CA GLY A 178 26.73 23.84 11.51
C GLY A 178 25.49 23.24 10.86
N LEU A 179 24.56 24.10 10.45
CA LEU A 179 23.27 23.76 9.84
C LEU A 179 23.10 24.44 8.48
N LEU A 180 22.71 23.66 7.47
CA LEU A 180 22.18 24.15 6.21
C LEU A 180 20.67 23.88 6.15
N ALA A 181 19.86 24.93 6.07
CA ALA A 181 18.42 24.84 5.90
C ALA A 181 18.02 25.27 4.47
N ILE A 182 17.39 24.39 3.70
CA ILE A 182 17.00 24.60 2.31
C ILE A 182 15.48 24.55 2.18
N GLU A 183 14.89 25.59 1.58
CA GLU A 183 13.45 25.65 1.29
C GLU A 183 13.10 25.24 -0.14
N ALA A 184 13.96 25.59 -1.11
CA ALA A 184 13.82 25.19 -2.51
C ALA A 184 15.19 25.26 -3.20
N PHE A 185 15.63 24.15 -3.79
CA PHE A 185 16.92 24.07 -4.48
C PHE A 185 16.81 23.16 -5.70
N ILE A 186 17.02 23.74 -6.89
CA ILE A 186 16.97 23.02 -8.16
C ILE A 186 18.33 23.14 -8.80
N ALA A 187 18.97 22.01 -9.07
CA ALA A 187 20.22 21.97 -9.80
C ALA A 187 20.18 20.99 -10.96
N ARG A 188 20.69 21.48 -12.09
CA ARG A 188 20.82 20.72 -13.32
C ARG A 188 22.23 20.92 -13.81
N GLY A 189 22.95 19.86 -14.12
CA GLY A 189 24.28 20.02 -14.70
C GLY A 189 25.11 18.76 -14.71
N SER A 190 25.71 18.47 -15.86
CA SER A 190 26.70 17.41 -15.99
C SER A 190 28.04 17.82 -15.39
N GLY A 191 28.71 16.91 -14.67
CA GLY A 191 30.03 17.18 -14.07
C GLY A 191 29.97 17.84 -12.70
N ILE A 192 28.86 17.67 -12.00
CA ILE A 192 28.71 17.91 -10.56
C ILE A 192 28.99 16.57 -9.87
N VAL A 193 29.92 16.52 -8.90
CA VAL A 193 30.17 15.29 -8.15
C VAL A 193 29.00 15.07 -7.21
N ASP A 194 28.84 15.91 -6.18
CA ASP A 194 27.79 15.72 -5.18
C ASP A 194 26.75 16.85 -5.17
N GLY A 195 25.48 16.48 -4.98
CA GLY A 195 24.39 17.42 -4.70
C GLY A 195 24.50 17.97 -3.28
N LEU A 196 24.35 17.09 -2.31
CA LEU A 196 24.60 17.36 -0.89
C LEU A 196 25.75 16.48 -0.42
N SER A 197 26.85 17.09 0.02
CA SER A 197 27.93 16.42 0.73
C SER A 197 27.86 16.79 2.21
N VAL A 198 27.48 15.82 3.04
CA VAL A 198 27.20 16.02 4.47
C VAL A 198 28.23 15.26 5.31
N GLY A 199 29.18 16.01 5.86
CA GLY A 199 30.15 15.58 6.86
C GLY A 199 29.60 15.80 8.28
N ALA A 200 30.37 16.43 9.17
CA ALA A 200 30.01 16.57 10.59
C ALA A 200 28.99 17.70 10.90
N GLY A 201 28.00 17.91 10.03
CA GLY A 201 26.97 18.93 10.20
C GLY A 201 25.56 18.43 9.87
N GLN A 202 24.62 19.37 9.85
CA GLN A 202 23.20 19.08 9.65
C GLN A 202 22.66 19.71 8.36
N VAL A 203 21.82 18.97 7.64
CA VAL A 203 21.01 19.49 6.54
C VAL A 203 19.54 19.25 6.83
N ILE A 204 18.73 20.30 6.67
CA ILE A 204 17.27 20.21 6.65
C ILE A 204 16.79 20.78 5.32
N GLY A 205 16.13 19.97 4.51
CA GLY A 205 15.76 20.32 3.14
C GLY A 205 14.29 20.07 2.82
N THR A 206 13.67 20.99 2.10
CA THR A 206 12.37 20.80 1.43
C THR A 206 12.52 21.17 -0.05
N VAL A 207 11.79 20.48 -0.94
CA VAL A 207 11.77 20.74 -2.39
C VAL A 207 13.17 20.80 -3.01
N ILE A 208 13.80 19.64 -3.16
CA ILE A 208 15.14 19.52 -3.73
C ILE A 208 15.08 18.70 -5.01
N GLU A 209 15.62 19.24 -6.10
CA GLU A 209 15.72 18.57 -7.39
C GLU A 209 17.18 18.54 -7.84
N PHE A 210 17.69 17.33 -8.07
CA PHE A 210 19.01 17.09 -8.66
C PHE A 210 18.86 16.37 -9.99
N GLN A 211 19.43 16.95 -11.05
CA GLN A 211 19.39 16.38 -12.40
C GLN A 211 20.78 16.23 -13.02
N ASP A 212 21.03 15.04 -13.58
CA ASP A 212 22.20 14.68 -14.38
C ASP A 212 23.55 14.82 -13.64
N LEU A 213 23.56 14.59 -12.32
CA LEU A 213 24.79 14.65 -11.53
C LEU A 213 25.73 13.48 -11.87
N SER A 214 27.03 13.78 -11.94
CA SER A 214 28.07 12.77 -12.23
C SER A 214 28.53 11.97 -11.02
N GLY A 215 28.15 12.35 -9.80
CA GLY A 215 28.33 11.54 -8.59
C GLY A 215 26.99 11.33 -7.89
N SER A 216 26.92 11.75 -6.63
CA SER A 216 25.83 11.39 -5.71
C SER A 216 24.90 12.55 -5.45
N ALA A 217 23.59 12.34 -5.53
CA ALA A 217 22.63 13.39 -5.14
C ALA A 217 22.71 13.71 -3.65
N ILE A 218 22.82 12.68 -2.81
CA ILE A 218 23.09 12.78 -1.37
C ILE A 218 24.30 11.93 -1.05
N HIS A 219 25.30 12.51 -0.39
CA HIS A 219 26.52 11.85 0.03
C HIS A 219 26.78 12.11 1.51
N LEU A 220 26.73 11.07 2.34
CA LEU A 220 27.13 11.14 3.74
C LEU A 220 28.58 10.70 3.89
N THR A 221 29.41 11.59 4.46
CA THR A 221 30.87 11.41 4.55
C THR A 221 31.39 11.34 5.99
N SER A 222 30.50 11.38 6.99
CA SER A 222 30.85 11.31 8.40
C SER A 222 29.76 10.66 9.25
N ASP A 223 30.15 10.00 10.34
CA ASP A 223 29.24 9.44 11.35
C ASP A 223 28.44 10.51 12.09
N SER A 224 28.90 11.77 12.06
CA SER A 224 28.18 12.91 12.64
C SER A 224 27.24 13.61 11.66
N ALA A 225 27.05 13.07 10.45
CA ALA A 225 26.13 13.63 9.47
C ALA A 225 24.67 13.42 9.90
N ASP A 226 23.86 14.48 9.78
CA ASP A 226 22.41 14.45 10.00
C ASP A 226 21.69 15.12 8.83
N CYS A 227 21.02 14.33 8.00
CA CYS A 227 20.35 14.82 6.80
C CYS A 227 18.86 14.49 6.83
N GLN A 228 18.02 15.52 6.81
CA GLN A 228 16.56 15.40 6.88
C GLN A 228 15.91 16.11 5.70
N LEU A 229 15.38 15.34 4.75
CA LEU A 229 14.89 15.83 3.48
C LEU A 229 13.41 15.48 3.28
N ARG A 230 12.67 16.44 2.72
CA ARG A 230 11.27 16.31 2.32
C ARG A 230 11.11 16.68 0.86
N SER A 231 10.39 15.87 0.08
CA SER A 231 10.14 16.16 -1.35
C SER A 231 11.45 16.32 -2.14
N ILE A 232 12.22 15.23 -2.21
CA ILE A 232 13.45 15.18 -3.02
C ILE A 232 13.22 14.39 -4.31
N ARG A 233 13.77 14.89 -5.42
CA ARG A 233 13.82 14.18 -6.70
C ARG A 233 15.25 14.09 -7.21
N CYS A 234 15.66 12.88 -7.55
CA CYS A 234 16.94 12.58 -8.16
C CYS A 234 16.71 11.98 -9.55
N ASP A 235 17.17 12.66 -10.60
CA ASP A 235 16.98 12.21 -11.99
C ASP A 235 18.31 12.23 -12.74
N GLY A 236 18.62 11.18 -13.49
CA GLY A 236 19.89 11.09 -14.22
C GLY A 236 21.18 11.06 -13.38
N CYS A 237 21.10 11.06 -12.05
CA CYS A 237 22.27 10.98 -11.15
C CYS A 237 22.98 9.62 -11.24
N ASN A 238 24.29 9.56 -10.99
CA ASN A 238 25.00 8.28 -10.92
C ASN A 238 24.59 7.47 -9.69
N LYS A 239 24.52 8.13 -8.53
CA LYS A 239 23.93 7.60 -7.29
C LYS A 239 22.89 8.59 -6.77
N ASP A 240 21.81 8.06 -6.21
CA ASP A 240 20.78 8.89 -5.57
C ASP A 240 21.13 9.09 -4.09
N VAL A 241 21.68 8.05 -3.46
CA VAL A 241 22.22 8.10 -2.10
C VAL A 241 23.55 7.35 -2.08
N GLU A 242 24.56 7.97 -1.50
CA GLU A 242 25.84 7.34 -1.16
C GLU A 242 26.13 7.56 0.32
N VAL A 243 26.47 6.49 1.02
CA VAL A 243 26.99 6.52 2.39
C VAL A 243 28.38 5.91 2.36
N ASP A 244 29.38 6.68 2.80
CA ASP A 244 30.76 6.22 2.83
C ASP A 244 30.91 4.89 3.57
N ALA A 245 31.73 3.98 3.02
CA ALA A 245 31.79 2.59 3.48
C ALA A 245 32.20 2.38 4.95
N ALA A 246 32.84 3.38 5.57
CA ALA A 246 33.29 3.32 6.95
C ALA A 246 32.21 3.75 7.97
N LEU A 247 31.08 4.29 7.52
CA LEU A 247 30.07 4.89 8.38
C LEU A 247 29.14 3.84 8.99
N THR A 248 28.73 4.10 10.23
CA THR A 248 27.88 3.20 11.02
C THR A 248 26.74 3.92 11.74
N THR A 249 26.80 5.24 11.88
CA THR A 249 25.87 6.03 12.71
C THR A 249 25.34 7.31 12.05
N ALA A 250 25.77 7.60 10.81
CA ALA A 250 25.24 8.72 10.03
C ALA A 250 23.71 8.62 9.87
N LYS A 251 23.00 9.77 9.88
CA LYS A 251 21.53 9.80 9.82
C LYS A 251 21.03 10.33 8.49
N LEU A 252 20.06 9.62 7.92
CA LEU A 252 19.35 10.04 6.72
C LEU A 252 17.85 9.77 6.87
N HIS A 253 17.08 10.83 6.89
CA HIS A 253 15.62 10.79 6.89
C HIS A 253 15.10 11.40 5.59
N VAL A 254 14.44 10.60 4.75
CA VAL A 254 13.80 11.05 3.51
C VAL A 254 12.31 10.75 3.59
N ILE A 255 11.49 11.79 3.48
CA ILE A 255 10.03 11.67 3.44
C ILE A 255 9.52 12.22 2.11
N GLY A 256 8.95 11.32 1.29
CA GLY A 256 8.39 11.66 -0.01
C GLY A 256 9.47 11.96 -1.05
N GLY A 257 10.34 10.98 -1.34
CA GLY A 257 11.36 11.07 -2.39
C GLY A 257 11.02 10.31 -3.67
N GLU A 258 11.53 10.77 -4.81
CA GLU A 258 11.67 10.01 -6.07
C GLU A 258 13.14 9.57 -6.18
N LEU A 259 13.41 8.30 -5.85
CA LEU A 259 14.75 7.70 -5.82
C LEU A 259 14.71 6.32 -6.51
N LEU A 260 15.82 5.87 -7.07
CA LEU A 260 15.98 4.53 -7.63
C LEU A 260 16.72 3.63 -6.64
N GLN A 261 16.14 2.50 -6.23
CA GLN A 261 16.78 1.62 -5.25
C GLN A 261 18.17 1.15 -5.71
N SER A 262 18.34 0.87 -7.00
CA SER A 262 19.62 0.42 -7.56
C SER A 262 20.74 1.48 -7.50
N LYS A 263 20.40 2.72 -7.15
CA LYS A 263 21.31 3.86 -7.00
C LYS A 263 21.46 4.29 -5.54
N ILE A 264 20.93 3.53 -4.59
CA ILE A 264 21.19 3.71 -3.16
C ILE A 264 22.36 2.79 -2.79
N ASP A 265 23.52 3.39 -2.56
CA ASP A 265 24.76 2.71 -2.19
C ASP A 265 25.08 2.96 -0.72
N VAL A 266 24.81 1.96 0.12
CA VAL A 266 25.00 2.02 1.58
C VAL A 266 25.77 0.79 2.06
N PRO A 267 26.68 0.92 3.05
CA PRO A 267 27.40 -0.22 3.59
C PRO A 267 26.50 -1.05 4.52
N ASP A 268 26.72 -2.36 4.57
CA ASP A 268 25.95 -3.28 5.43
C ASP A 268 25.89 -2.83 6.89
N ALA A 269 27.00 -2.26 7.39
CA ALA A 269 27.11 -1.78 8.78
C ALA A 269 26.19 -0.60 9.09
N TRP A 270 25.70 0.12 8.08
CA TRP A 270 24.79 1.26 8.24
C TRP A 270 23.33 0.83 8.40
N HIS A 271 22.96 -0.42 8.10
CA HIS A 271 21.59 -0.91 8.32
C HIS A 271 21.15 -0.91 9.81
N GLY A 272 22.10 -0.81 10.75
CA GLY A 272 21.81 -0.61 12.17
C GLY A 272 21.72 0.86 12.62
N ALA A 273 21.96 1.81 11.72
CA ALA A 273 21.90 3.24 12.01
C ALA A 273 20.46 3.76 12.12
N ASP A 274 20.30 4.95 12.70
CA ASP A 274 19.03 5.67 12.73
C ASP A 274 18.75 6.28 11.34
N HIS A 275 17.90 5.60 10.56
CA HIS A 275 17.50 6.02 9.22
C HIS A 275 16.05 5.68 8.95
N PHE A 276 15.42 6.49 8.10
CA PHE A 276 14.07 6.26 7.61
C PHE A 276 13.95 6.79 6.18
N LEU A 277 13.66 5.91 5.22
CA LEU A 277 13.44 6.30 3.84
C LEU A 277 12.05 5.86 3.39
N MET A 278 11.21 6.81 3.02
CA MET A 278 9.94 6.57 2.33
C MET A 278 9.99 7.24 0.95
N PHE A 279 10.10 6.41 -0.09
CA PHE A 279 10.30 6.89 -1.46
C PHE A 279 9.54 6.02 -2.48
N GLN A 280 9.21 6.64 -3.61
CA GLN A 280 8.74 5.95 -4.79
C GLN A 280 9.96 5.46 -5.58
N ASP A 281 10.09 4.14 -5.73
CA ASP A 281 11.06 3.55 -6.65
C ASP A 281 10.49 3.59 -8.06
N GLU A 282 11.11 4.37 -8.94
CA GLU A 282 10.64 4.58 -10.32
C GLU A 282 11.18 3.54 -11.32
N LYS A 283 11.54 2.35 -10.84
CA LYS A 283 11.95 1.25 -11.71
C LYS A 283 10.88 1.01 -12.79
N PRO A 284 11.21 1.17 -14.10
CA PRO A 284 10.22 1.05 -15.15
C PRO A 284 9.48 -0.30 -15.13
N GLY A 285 8.15 -0.25 -15.07
CA GLY A 285 7.27 -1.43 -15.02
C GLY A 285 7.07 -2.06 -13.63
N ASP A 286 7.69 -1.52 -12.60
CA ASP A 286 7.70 -2.05 -11.23
C ASP A 286 7.79 -0.90 -10.22
N ALA A 287 6.99 0.14 -10.46
CA ALA A 287 6.96 1.30 -9.59
C ALA A 287 6.37 0.90 -8.23
N ALA A 288 7.07 1.22 -7.15
CA ALA A 288 6.69 0.77 -5.81
C ALA A 288 6.95 1.84 -4.76
N LEU A 289 6.07 1.94 -3.76
CA LEU A 289 6.38 2.64 -2.52
C LEU A 289 7.32 1.75 -1.69
N LYS A 290 8.51 2.25 -1.37
CA LYS A 290 9.48 1.57 -0.51
C LYS A 290 9.60 2.30 0.82
N ILE A 291 9.60 1.51 1.88
CA ILE A 291 9.81 1.97 3.25
C ILE A 291 11.01 1.21 3.79
N TRP A 292 12.10 1.92 4.08
CA TRP A 292 13.24 1.40 4.81
C TRP A 292 13.17 1.94 6.23
N GLY A 293 12.79 1.08 7.17
CA GLY A 293 12.46 1.43 8.54
C GLY A 293 11.22 0.65 9.03
N GLU A 294 10.68 1.05 10.17
CA GLU A 294 9.47 0.46 10.74
C GLU A 294 8.20 1.14 10.20
N LEU A 295 7.20 0.34 9.81
CA LEU A 295 5.86 0.82 9.44
C LEU A 295 4.88 0.50 10.57
N HIS A 296 4.40 1.55 11.23
CA HIS A 296 3.29 1.46 12.18
C HIS A 296 2.00 1.91 11.49
N VAL A 297 0.93 1.13 11.61
CA VAL A 297 -0.42 1.52 11.17
C VAL A 297 -1.33 1.65 12.39
N GLY A 298 -1.87 2.84 12.61
CA GLY A 298 -2.58 3.20 13.83
C GLY A 298 -1.65 3.67 14.96
N SER A 299 -2.15 3.60 16.18
CA SER A 299 -1.44 3.99 17.40
C SER A 299 -1.77 3.03 18.55
N HIS A 300 -0.99 3.08 19.63
CA HIS A 300 -1.23 2.26 20.82
C HIS A 300 -2.60 2.49 21.51
N VAL A 301 -3.29 3.60 21.22
CA VAL A 301 -4.63 3.92 21.77
C VAL A 301 -5.74 3.64 20.76
N HIS A 302 -5.42 3.71 19.47
CA HIS A 302 -6.36 3.60 18.38
C HIS A 302 -5.72 2.78 17.27
N GLY A 303 -6.08 1.49 17.22
CA GLY A 303 -5.76 0.63 16.08
C GLY A 303 -6.37 1.20 14.80
N THR A 304 -5.88 0.75 13.65
CA THR A 304 -6.42 1.16 12.36
C THR A 304 -6.28 0.01 11.38
N THR A 305 -7.36 -0.25 10.63
CA THR A 305 -7.39 -1.31 9.63
C THR A 305 -6.44 -1.01 8.48
N SER A 306 -5.73 -2.04 8.02
CA SER A 306 -4.97 -2.02 6.77
C SER A 306 -5.60 -2.99 5.77
N SER A 307 -5.73 -2.60 4.51
CA SER A 307 -6.22 -3.49 3.46
C SER A 307 -5.21 -3.63 2.32
N PHE A 308 -5.05 -4.86 1.82
CA PHE A 308 -4.14 -5.23 0.75
C PHE A 308 -4.89 -5.98 -0.36
N GLY A 309 -4.56 -5.67 -1.62
CA GLY A 309 -5.28 -6.19 -2.79
C GLY A 309 -6.00 -5.07 -3.52
N GLU A 310 -7.31 -5.18 -3.69
CA GLU A 310 -8.11 -4.17 -4.40
C GLU A 310 -8.50 -2.96 -3.53
N GLY A 311 -8.10 -2.92 -2.25
CA GLY A 311 -8.46 -1.87 -1.29
C GLY A 311 -9.44 -2.35 -0.21
N SER A 312 -10.17 -1.44 0.44
CA SER A 312 -11.23 -1.78 1.40
C SER A 312 -12.62 -1.70 0.76
N ALA A 313 -13.65 -2.20 1.46
CA ALA A 313 -15.03 -2.13 1.02
C ALA A 313 -15.47 -0.67 0.77
N HIS A 314 -16.19 -0.41 -0.31
CA HIS A 314 -16.51 0.94 -0.78
C HIS A 314 -17.99 1.13 -1.15
N THR A 315 -18.38 2.40 -1.27
CA THR A 315 -19.70 2.81 -1.79
C THR A 315 -19.60 3.41 -3.19
N ASP A 316 -18.39 3.56 -3.73
CA ASP A 316 -18.17 4.04 -5.10
C ASP A 316 -18.75 3.04 -6.11
N GLY A 317 -19.48 3.53 -7.11
CA GLY A 317 -20.22 2.68 -8.07
C GLY A 317 -21.35 1.83 -7.47
N MET A 318 -21.64 1.94 -6.17
CA MET A 318 -22.66 1.12 -5.50
C MET A 318 -24.07 1.65 -5.73
N TYR A 319 -24.97 0.75 -6.10
CA TYR A 319 -26.40 1.01 -6.19
C TYR A 319 -27.19 0.05 -5.31
N CYS A 320 -28.17 0.59 -4.60
CA CYS A 320 -29.06 -0.15 -3.72
C CYS A 320 -30.51 0.19 -4.09
N PHE A 321 -31.27 -0.79 -4.59
CA PHE A 321 -32.67 -0.62 -4.98
C PHE A 321 -33.59 -1.56 -4.22
N ARG A 322 -34.85 -1.17 -4.07
CA ARG A 322 -35.93 -2.06 -3.61
C ARG A 322 -37.01 -2.16 -4.67
N ASN A 323 -37.65 -3.30 -4.73
CA ASN A 323 -38.85 -3.48 -5.54
C ASN A 323 -39.94 -4.23 -4.76
N THR A 324 -41.19 -3.79 -4.90
CA THR A 324 -42.32 -4.39 -4.18
C THR A 324 -42.77 -5.76 -4.71
N ASN A 325 -42.37 -6.13 -5.94
CA ASN A 325 -42.71 -7.41 -6.58
C ASN A 325 -41.78 -7.70 -7.78
N LEU A 326 -40.68 -8.40 -7.53
CA LEU A 326 -39.70 -8.81 -8.54
C LEU A 326 -39.14 -7.62 -9.32
N GLU A 327 -39.21 -7.65 -10.65
CA GLU A 327 -38.80 -6.55 -11.55
C GLU A 327 -39.99 -5.72 -12.06
N VAL A 328 -41.22 -6.11 -11.71
CA VAL A 328 -42.46 -5.52 -12.22
C VAL A 328 -43.19 -4.65 -11.21
N GLY A 329 -42.75 -4.64 -9.95
CA GLY A 329 -43.30 -3.81 -8.89
C GLY A 329 -42.78 -2.38 -8.92
N THR A 330 -43.02 -1.65 -7.83
CA THR A 330 -42.56 -0.26 -7.68
C THR A 330 -41.11 -0.24 -7.22
N TRP A 331 -40.26 0.48 -7.96
CA TRP A 331 -38.86 0.68 -7.62
C TRP A 331 -38.68 1.85 -6.64
N SER A 332 -37.72 1.68 -5.72
CA SER A 332 -37.22 2.74 -4.84
C SER A 332 -35.71 2.69 -4.82
N ASP A 333 -35.07 3.79 -5.23
CA ASP A 333 -33.62 3.98 -5.07
C ASP A 333 -33.30 4.47 -3.65
N ILE A 334 -32.44 3.72 -2.97
CA ILE A 334 -31.99 3.97 -1.60
C ILE A 334 -30.46 4.05 -1.52
N SER A 335 -29.78 4.18 -2.66
CA SER A 335 -28.32 4.18 -2.76
C SER A 335 -27.70 5.27 -1.89
N SER A 336 -28.29 6.47 -1.89
CA SER A 336 -27.81 7.60 -1.07
C SER A 336 -28.01 7.41 0.43
N ILE A 337 -28.97 6.57 0.84
CA ILE A 337 -29.21 6.25 2.25
C ILE A 337 -28.11 5.31 2.74
N TYR A 338 -27.85 4.23 1.98
CA TYR A 338 -26.87 3.22 2.38
C TYR A 338 -25.42 3.56 2.07
N SER A 339 -25.15 4.60 1.28
CA SER A 339 -23.78 5.09 1.08
C SER A 339 -23.27 6.00 2.22
N SER A 340 -24.17 6.45 3.10
CA SER A 340 -23.88 7.32 4.23
C SER A 340 -23.59 6.51 5.50
N ALA A 341 -22.60 6.95 6.29
CA ALA A 341 -22.31 6.38 7.61
C ALA A 341 -23.13 7.03 8.75
N ASP A 342 -23.89 8.09 8.45
CA ASP A 342 -24.49 8.98 9.47
C ASP A 342 -26.03 8.88 9.51
N SER A 343 -26.57 8.16 10.49
CA SER A 343 -27.97 8.21 10.98
C SER A 343 -29.06 8.13 9.89
N SER A 344 -28.73 7.59 8.74
CA SER A 344 -29.61 7.42 7.59
C SER A 344 -30.00 5.95 7.49
N SER A 345 -31.02 5.54 8.23
CA SER A 345 -31.47 4.15 8.23
C SER A 345 -32.72 3.94 7.39
N ALA A 346 -32.84 2.77 6.77
CA ALA A 346 -34.04 2.37 6.07
C ALA A 346 -34.19 0.84 6.00
N THR A 347 -35.42 0.36 5.89
CA THR A 347 -35.75 -1.08 5.87
C THR A 347 -35.26 -1.76 4.59
N ILE A 348 -34.47 -2.83 4.62
CA ILE A 348 -33.89 -3.44 3.40
C ILE A 348 -34.94 -3.73 2.31
N PHE A 349 -36.12 -4.22 2.67
CA PHE A 349 -37.23 -4.45 1.73
C PHE A 349 -38.28 -3.34 1.80
N ALA A 350 -38.96 -3.10 0.68
CA ALA A 350 -40.09 -2.16 0.61
C ALA A 350 -41.36 -2.69 1.32
N GLY A 351 -41.40 -4.00 1.59
CA GLY A 351 -42.46 -4.69 2.32
C GLY A 351 -42.03 -6.12 2.64
N THR A 352 -42.84 -6.84 3.42
CA THR A 352 -42.52 -8.19 3.90
C THR A 352 -43.21 -9.31 3.14
N ALA A 353 -43.99 -9.01 2.10
CA ALA A 353 -44.69 -10.04 1.32
C ALA A 353 -43.74 -10.78 0.37
N ALA A 354 -44.08 -12.03 0.02
CA ALA A 354 -43.38 -12.77 -1.03
C ALA A 354 -43.30 -11.97 -2.33
N GLY A 355 -42.15 -12.00 -2.99
CA GLY A 355 -41.85 -11.22 -4.19
C GLY A 355 -41.19 -9.87 -3.94
N ASN A 356 -41.18 -9.34 -2.70
CA ASN A 356 -40.39 -8.14 -2.40
C ASN A 356 -38.90 -8.45 -2.56
N CYS A 357 -38.18 -7.52 -3.19
CA CYS A 357 -36.78 -7.67 -3.53
C CYS A 357 -35.96 -6.48 -3.05
N PHE A 358 -34.73 -6.77 -2.63
CA PHE A 358 -33.65 -5.82 -2.46
C PHE A 358 -32.56 -6.17 -3.47
N TYR A 359 -31.99 -5.16 -4.11
CA TYR A 359 -30.95 -5.28 -5.10
C TYR A 359 -29.76 -4.45 -4.66
N ILE A 360 -28.57 -5.06 -4.72
CA ILE A 360 -27.31 -4.35 -4.55
C ILE A 360 -26.45 -4.63 -5.79
N GLY A 361 -25.80 -3.61 -6.32
CA GLY A 361 -24.99 -3.75 -7.52
C GLY A 361 -23.85 -2.75 -7.61
N ASP A 362 -22.91 -3.09 -8.50
CA ASP A 362 -21.71 -2.31 -8.81
C ASP A 362 -21.62 -2.17 -10.35
N ASP A 363 -21.47 -0.95 -10.85
CA ASP A 363 -21.38 -0.66 -12.29
C ASP A 363 -19.98 -0.83 -12.88
N ALA A 364 -18.96 -0.96 -12.04
CA ALA A 364 -17.57 -1.11 -12.45
C ALA A 364 -17.17 -2.58 -12.60
N LYS A 365 -17.53 -3.45 -11.65
CA LYS A 365 -17.07 -4.86 -11.64
C LYS A 365 -17.94 -5.83 -10.80
N GLU A 366 -17.62 -7.11 -10.94
CA GLU A 366 -18.09 -8.18 -10.07
C GLU A 366 -17.52 -8.03 -8.65
N PHE A 367 -18.29 -8.44 -7.63
CA PHE A 367 -17.94 -8.30 -6.22
C PHE A 367 -18.24 -9.56 -5.39
N SER A 368 -17.42 -9.83 -4.38
CA SER A 368 -17.47 -11.11 -3.65
C SER A 368 -18.34 -11.12 -2.40
N GLY A 369 -19.00 -10.00 -2.11
CA GLY A 369 -19.79 -9.82 -0.90
C GLY A 369 -20.16 -8.37 -0.69
N HIS A 370 -20.74 -8.07 0.45
CA HIS A 370 -20.97 -6.70 0.88
C HIS A 370 -20.97 -6.64 2.40
N TYR A 371 -20.60 -5.47 2.91
CA TYR A 371 -20.75 -5.12 4.30
C TYR A 371 -22.14 -4.52 4.52
N ALA A 372 -22.75 -4.81 5.66
CA ALA A 372 -24.01 -4.20 6.09
C ALA A 372 -23.98 -3.86 7.58
N ASN A 373 -24.25 -2.61 7.93
CA ASN A 373 -24.51 -2.18 9.30
C ASN A 373 -26.02 -2.23 9.55
N VAL A 374 -26.48 -3.32 10.18
CA VAL A 374 -27.88 -3.61 10.45
C VAL A 374 -28.22 -3.10 11.86
N THR A 375 -29.14 -2.15 11.95
CA THR A 375 -29.54 -1.52 13.23
C THR A 375 -30.73 -2.20 13.88
N VAL A 376 -31.55 -2.89 13.09
CA VAL A 376 -32.69 -3.67 13.57
C VAL A 376 -32.75 -4.97 12.77
N ALA A 377 -32.60 -6.11 13.45
CA ALA A 377 -32.77 -7.42 12.86
C ALA A 377 -34.18 -7.62 12.28
N GLY A 378 -34.27 -8.40 11.21
CA GLY A 378 -35.54 -8.87 10.68
C GLY A 378 -36.14 -9.96 11.57
N THR A 379 -37.36 -10.38 11.24
CA THR A 379 -37.97 -11.55 11.86
C THR A 379 -38.66 -12.35 10.76
N LEU A 380 -38.08 -13.51 10.44
CA LEU A 380 -38.55 -14.38 9.37
C LEU A 380 -39.94 -14.93 9.69
N GLY A 381 -40.14 -15.42 10.93
CA GLY A 381 -41.32 -16.21 11.28
C GLY A 381 -41.35 -17.52 10.47
N ALA A 382 -42.40 -17.74 9.66
CA ALA A 382 -42.44 -18.84 8.69
C ALA A 382 -41.90 -18.43 7.29
N GLY A 383 -41.29 -17.24 7.20
CA GLY A 383 -40.76 -16.66 5.99
C GLY A 383 -39.49 -17.35 5.48
N ALA A 384 -39.10 -17.01 4.25
CA ALA A 384 -37.89 -17.53 3.62
C ALA A 384 -37.31 -16.50 2.65
N LEU A 385 -36.00 -16.61 2.44
CA LEU A 385 -35.21 -15.74 1.57
C LEU A 385 -34.45 -16.58 0.56
N ILE A 386 -34.24 -16.02 -0.62
CA ILE A 386 -33.24 -16.52 -1.56
C ILE A 386 -32.35 -15.37 -2.01
N VAL A 387 -31.07 -15.65 -2.18
CA VAL A 387 -30.08 -14.71 -2.71
C VAL A 387 -29.67 -15.20 -4.09
N GLU A 388 -29.70 -14.31 -5.06
CA GLU A 388 -29.54 -14.63 -6.48
C GLU A 388 -28.62 -13.61 -7.16
N TYR A 389 -27.87 -14.02 -8.17
CA TYR A 389 -27.12 -13.12 -9.06
C TYR A 389 -27.62 -13.27 -10.50
N TRP A 390 -27.37 -12.26 -11.34
CA TRP A 390 -27.73 -12.34 -12.76
C TRP A 390 -26.63 -13.00 -13.59
N ASN A 391 -26.88 -14.18 -14.16
CA ASN A 391 -25.86 -14.90 -14.94
C ASN A 391 -25.89 -14.59 -16.46
N GLY A 392 -26.49 -13.46 -16.85
CA GLY A 392 -26.69 -13.09 -18.26
C GLY A 392 -27.97 -13.64 -18.89
N ALA A 393 -28.58 -14.67 -18.30
CA ALA A 393 -29.81 -15.29 -18.83
C ALA A 393 -30.95 -15.36 -17.80
N ALA A 394 -30.63 -15.63 -16.54
CA ALA A 394 -31.58 -15.79 -15.46
C ALA A 394 -30.99 -15.29 -14.12
N TRP A 395 -31.87 -15.12 -13.14
CA TRP A 395 -31.47 -15.00 -11.75
C TRP A 395 -31.14 -16.39 -11.22
N THR A 396 -29.90 -16.58 -10.81
CA THR A 396 -29.37 -17.87 -10.36
C THR A 396 -29.13 -17.81 -8.87
N PRO A 397 -29.66 -18.76 -8.07
CA PRO A 397 -29.40 -18.83 -6.64
C PRO A 397 -27.91 -18.96 -6.33
N MET A 398 -27.46 -18.34 -5.24
CA MET A 398 -26.12 -18.51 -4.70
C MET A 398 -26.14 -18.75 -3.20
N ALA A 399 -25.07 -19.37 -2.71
CA ALA A 399 -24.80 -19.50 -1.28
C ALA A 399 -24.24 -18.20 -0.71
N ILE A 400 -24.49 -17.98 0.57
CA ILE A 400 -24.07 -16.80 1.31
C ILE A 400 -23.71 -17.21 2.74
N MET A 401 -22.79 -16.46 3.35
CA MET A 401 -22.49 -16.55 4.76
C MET A 401 -22.45 -15.16 5.38
N ALA A 402 -23.01 -14.99 6.58
CA ALA A 402 -22.77 -13.83 7.43
C ALA A 402 -21.68 -14.11 8.46
N ALA A 403 -20.86 -13.09 8.71
CA ALA A 403 -19.97 -13.03 9.86
C ALA A 403 -19.95 -11.60 10.43
N ASP A 404 -19.75 -11.45 11.73
CA ASP A 404 -19.56 -10.12 12.32
C ASP A 404 -18.26 -9.51 11.79
N SER A 405 -18.28 -8.22 11.42
CA SER A 405 -17.07 -7.48 11.01
C SER A 405 -16.27 -6.97 12.20
N VAL A 406 -16.81 -7.09 13.41
CA VAL A 406 -16.17 -6.67 14.66
C VAL A 406 -15.96 -7.86 15.57
N ALA A 407 -14.98 -7.75 16.48
CA ALA A 407 -14.71 -8.79 17.46
C ALA A 407 -16.00 -9.19 18.25
N PRO A 408 -16.28 -10.49 18.42
CA PRO A 408 -15.38 -11.64 18.23
C PRO A 408 -15.31 -12.21 16.80
N HIS A 409 -15.95 -11.57 15.82
CA HIS A 409 -16.11 -12.04 14.44
C HIS A 409 -16.86 -13.38 14.39
N ALA A 410 -18.06 -13.45 15.00
CA ALA A 410 -18.82 -14.68 14.99
C ALA A 410 -19.29 -15.03 13.57
N GLN A 411 -19.36 -16.32 13.27
CA GLN A 411 -19.84 -16.84 11.99
C GLN A 411 -21.26 -17.39 12.17
N HIS A 412 -22.18 -16.96 11.29
CA HIS A 412 -23.61 -17.24 11.41
C HIS A 412 -24.17 -18.10 10.27
N GLY A 413 -23.31 -18.63 9.39
CA GLY A 413 -23.75 -19.42 8.25
C GLY A 413 -24.67 -18.60 7.34
N ALA A 414 -25.69 -19.24 6.78
CA ALA A 414 -26.67 -18.60 5.89
C ALA A 414 -27.72 -17.71 6.59
N ASP A 415 -27.65 -17.53 7.91
CA ASP A 415 -28.51 -16.55 8.60
C ASP A 415 -28.01 -15.14 8.32
N ILE A 416 -28.73 -14.44 7.45
CA ILE A 416 -28.40 -13.07 7.03
C ILE A 416 -29.50 -12.06 7.37
N SER A 417 -30.58 -12.52 8.00
CA SER A 417 -31.82 -11.74 8.13
C SER A 417 -32.27 -11.52 9.55
N GLU A 418 -31.87 -12.38 10.49
CA GLU A 418 -32.24 -12.28 11.91
C GLU A 418 -31.09 -11.75 12.78
N LEU A 419 -30.07 -11.18 12.13
CA LEU A 419 -28.90 -10.57 12.75
C LEU A 419 -29.00 -9.04 12.78
N ASP A 420 -28.44 -8.43 13.82
CA ASP A 420 -28.11 -7.01 13.92
C ASP A 420 -26.60 -6.82 14.15
N GLY A 421 -26.13 -5.59 13.98
CA GLY A 421 -24.71 -5.23 14.06
C GLY A 421 -24.04 -5.06 12.70
N GLU A 422 -22.72 -5.01 12.73
CA GLU A 422 -21.89 -4.84 11.54
C GLU A 422 -21.51 -6.20 10.96
N LEU A 423 -21.95 -6.47 9.73
CA LEU A 423 -21.90 -7.80 9.12
C LEU A 423 -21.11 -7.78 7.81
N ASN A 424 -20.21 -8.75 7.67
CA ASN A 424 -19.59 -9.15 6.42
C ASN A 424 -20.42 -10.26 5.76
N LEU A 425 -21.16 -9.92 4.72
CA LEU A 425 -21.97 -10.86 3.93
C LEU A 425 -21.14 -11.36 2.74
N ARG A 426 -20.75 -12.64 2.80
CA ARG A 426 -19.77 -13.28 1.92
C ARG A 426 -20.47 -14.18 0.91
N PHE A 427 -20.19 -13.99 -0.37
CA PHE A 427 -20.81 -14.76 -1.44
C PHE A 427 -20.00 -15.99 -1.79
N GLY A 428 -20.73 -17.06 -2.09
CA GLY A 428 -20.19 -18.30 -2.62
C GLY A 428 -19.76 -18.18 -4.10
N PRO A 429 -19.35 -19.31 -4.71
CA PRO A 429 -19.00 -19.34 -6.12
C PRO A 429 -20.15 -18.88 -7.03
N MET A 430 -19.83 -18.03 -8.02
CA MET A 430 -20.75 -17.58 -9.06
C MET A 430 -20.13 -17.87 -10.44
N SER A 431 -20.94 -18.26 -11.42
CA SER A 431 -20.47 -18.55 -12.78
C SER A 431 -21.31 -17.83 -13.82
N GLY A 432 -20.63 -17.19 -14.78
CA GLY A 432 -21.28 -16.43 -15.84
C GLY A 432 -21.98 -15.16 -15.36
N TRP A 433 -21.51 -14.52 -14.28
CA TRP A 433 -22.08 -13.26 -13.82
C TRP A 433 -21.99 -12.21 -14.93
N ALA A 434 -23.09 -11.49 -15.16
CA ALA A 434 -23.17 -10.45 -16.18
C ALA A 434 -23.91 -9.24 -15.64
N THR A 435 -23.81 -8.12 -16.37
CA THR A 435 -24.56 -6.92 -16.06
C THR A 435 -26.03 -7.04 -16.48
N LYS A 436 -26.90 -6.29 -15.80
CA LYS A 436 -28.32 -6.16 -16.13
C LYS A 436 -28.78 -4.73 -15.90
N ALA A 437 -29.66 -4.23 -16.77
CA ALA A 437 -30.32 -2.95 -16.55
C ALA A 437 -31.52 -3.12 -15.60
N LEU A 438 -31.47 -2.49 -14.43
CA LEU A 438 -32.56 -2.39 -13.46
C LEU A 438 -32.83 -0.91 -13.18
N ASP A 439 -34.09 -0.49 -13.30
CA ASP A 439 -34.52 0.92 -13.11
C ASP A 439 -33.65 1.98 -13.82
N GLY A 440 -33.14 1.64 -15.01
CA GLY A 440 -32.27 2.53 -15.80
C GLY A 440 -30.76 2.40 -15.52
N THR A 441 -30.36 1.72 -14.45
CA THR A 441 -28.94 1.49 -14.10
C THR A 441 -28.47 0.12 -14.56
N THR A 442 -27.36 0.08 -15.30
CA THR A 442 -26.71 -1.17 -15.72
C THR A 442 -25.54 -1.46 -14.80
N ALA A 443 -25.61 -2.58 -14.07
CA ALA A 443 -24.61 -2.99 -13.10
C ALA A 443 -24.56 -4.52 -12.99
N TYR A 444 -23.52 -5.04 -12.32
CA TYR A 444 -23.52 -6.40 -11.80
C TYR A 444 -24.43 -6.44 -10.58
N TRP A 445 -25.50 -7.23 -10.63
CA TRP A 445 -26.52 -7.22 -9.58
C TRP A 445 -26.57 -8.52 -8.79
N VAL A 446 -26.74 -8.36 -7.49
CA VAL A 446 -27.25 -9.37 -6.56
C VAL A 446 -28.64 -8.96 -6.11
N ARG A 447 -29.55 -9.94 -6.05
CA ARG A 447 -30.94 -9.80 -5.60
C ARG A 447 -31.19 -10.67 -4.37
N TYR A 448 -31.68 -10.04 -3.31
CA TYR A 448 -32.32 -10.69 -2.18
C TYR A 448 -33.81 -10.70 -2.43
N ARG A 449 -34.45 -11.87 -2.35
CA ARG A 449 -35.87 -12.01 -2.65
C ARG A 449 -36.61 -12.80 -1.58
N ILE A 450 -37.65 -12.19 -1.04
CA ILE A 450 -38.57 -12.87 -0.12
C ILE A 450 -39.36 -13.92 -0.91
N THR A 451 -39.19 -15.20 -0.59
CA THR A 451 -39.92 -16.30 -1.24
C THR A 451 -41.19 -16.67 -0.49
N THR A 452 -41.15 -16.54 0.85
CA THR A 452 -42.28 -16.69 1.75
C THR A 452 -42.31 -15.48 2.69
N GLY A 453 -43.48 -14.88 2.93
CA GLY A 453 -43.60 -13.59 3.62
C GLY A 453 -43.04 -13.56 5.05
N TRP A 454 -42.46 -12.42 5.43
CA TRP A 454 -41.81 -12.18 6.72
C TRP A 454 -42.71 -11.44 7.70
N THR A 455 -42.31 -11.40 8.97
CA THR A 455 -42.98 -10.59 10.00
C THR A 455 -42.48 -9.14 9.98
N THR A 456 -41.16 -8.93 9.96
CA THR A 456 -40.52 -7.60 9.93
C THR A 456 -39.32 -7.59 8.98
N SER A 457 -39.14 -6.50 8.24
CA SER A 457 -37.94 -6.29 7.42
C SER A 457 -36.81 -5.74 8.30
N PRO A 458 -35.56 -6.18 8.12
CA PRO A 458 -34.39 -5.61 8.77
C PRO A 458 -34.21 -4.15 8.35
N THR A 459 -33.60 -3.37 9.21
CA THR A 459 -33.25 -1.96 8.98
C THR A 459 -31.74 -1.82 8.97
N CYS A 460 -31.21 -1.19 7.93
CA CYS A 460 -29.79 -1.00 7.72
C CYS A 460 -29.46 0.51 7.67
N GLU A 461 -28.30 0.89 8.18
CA GLU A 461 -27.78 2.26 8.14
C GLU A 461 -26.79 2.46 7.00
N GLN A 462 -25.87 1.50 6.80
CA GLN A 462 -24.85 1.59 5.75
C GLN A 462 -24.64 0.23 5.08
N MET A 463 -24.39 0.25 3.77
CA MET A 463 -23.84 -0.89 3.04
C MET A 463 -22.59 -0.48 2.26
N LYS A 464 -21.68 -1.43 2.03
CA LYS A 464 -20.48 -1.23 1.18
C LYS A 464 -20.23 -2.49 0.35
N ILE A 465 -19.80 -2.34 -0.88
CA ILE A 465 -19.37 -3.46 -1.74
C ILE A 465 -18.05 -4.03 -1.22
N ALA A 466 -17.99 -5.35 -1.02
CA ALA A 466 -16.77 -6.03 -0.62
C ALA A 466 -16.00 -6.52 -1.86
N ILE A 467 -14.67 -6.40 -1.79
CA ILE A 467 -13.77 -6.65 -2.91
C ILE A 467 -12.76 -7.75 -2.58
N ASN A 468 -11.90 -8.10 -3.54
CA ASN A 468 -10.85 -9.11 -3.30
C ASN A 468 -9.71 -8.47 -2.48
N ALA A 469 -9.68 -8.75 -1.19
CA ALA A 469 -8.72 -8.15 -0.27
C ALA A 469 -8.34 -9.04 0.90
N VAL A 470 -7.18 -8.77 1.48
CA VAL A 470 -6.80 -9.20 2.83
C VAL A 470 -6.80 -7.97 3.71
N GLU A 471 -7.58 -8.00 4.78
CA GLU A 471 -7.62 -6.93 5.77
C GLU A 471 -6.93 -7.39 7.06
N ILE A 472 -6.15 -6.47 7.64
CA ILE A 472 -5.63 -6.57 9.00
C ILE A 472 -6.49 -5.60 9.82
N GLY A 473 -7.37 -6.13 10.68
CA GLY A 473 -8.28 -5.36 11.53
C GLY A 473 -7.54 -4.46 12.53
N GLU A 474 -8.28 -3.58 13.21
CA GLU A 474 -7.71 -2.66 14.22
C GLU A 474 -7.05 -3.40 15.41
N GLU A 475 -7.50 -4.62 15.66
CA GLU A 475 -7.00 -5.55 16.65
C GLU A 475 -5.93 -6.52 16.11
N GLY A 476 -5.58 -6.41 14.83
CA GLY A 476 -4.56 -7.22 14.17
C GLY A 476 -5.04 -8.58 13.66
N PHE A 477 -6.35 -8.86 13.60
CA PHE A 477 -6.85 -10.08 12.97
C PHE A 477 -6.77 -10.01 11.45
N LEU A 478 -6.48 -11.16 10.84
CA LEU A 478 -6.50 -11.32 9.38
C LEU A 478 -7.88 -11.78 8.93
N GLU A 479 -8.45 -11.02 8.00
CA GLU A 479 -9.66 -11.38 7.28
C GLU A 479 -9.38 -11.46 5.77
N PHE A 480 -9.93 -12.48 5.12
CA PHE A 480 -9.78 -12.71 3.69
C PHE A 480 -11.12 -12.55 2.99
N PHE A 481 -11.15 -11.80 1.89
CA PHE A 481 -12.36 -11.52 1.11
C PHE A 481 -12.19 -11.96 -0.34
N GLY A 482 -13.26 -12.45 -0.94
CA GLY A 482 -13.28 -12.83 -2.34
C GLY A 482 -12.23 -13.86 -2.71
N LEU A 483 -11.45 -13.58 -3.76
CA LEU A 483 -10.41 -14.47 -4.25
C LEU A 483 -9.19 -14.58 -3.31
N ALA A 484 -9.08 -13.73 -2.29
CA ALA A 484 -7.99 -13.79 -1.33
C ALA A 484 -8.15 -14.91 -0.28
N ARG A 485 -9.32 -15.55 -0.20
CA ARG A 485 -9.64 -16.62 0.76
C ARG A 485 -8.76 -17.86 0.54
N PRO A 486 -7.83 -18.19 1.47
CA PRO A 486 -7.01 -19.37 1.32
C PRO A 486 -7.84 -20.64 1.44
N GLU A 487 -7.53 -21.63 0.59
CA GLU A 487 -8.00 -22.99 0.77
C GLU A 487 -7.10 -23.72 1.77
N ARG A 488 -7.70 -24.36 2.78
CA ARG A 488 -6.97 -25.13 3.79
C ARG A 488 -7.64 -26.48 4.01
N ASN A 489 -6.86 -27.47 4.43
CA ASN A 489 -7.40 -28.74 4.87
C ASN A 489 -8.19 -28.52 6.18
N VAL A 490 -9.41 -29.06 6.21
CA VAL A 490 -10.17 -29.23 7.45
C VAL A 490 -9.73 -30.55 8.07
N ILE A 491 -9.67 -30.62 9.41
CA ILE A 491 -9.28 -31.85 10.09
C ILE A 491 -10.31 -32.95 9.78
N TRP A 492 -9.87 -33.89 8.95
CA TRP A 492 -10.58 -35.08 8.51
C TRP A 492 -9.67 -36.27 8.83
N HIS A 493 -9.94 -36.97 9.92
CA HIS A 493 -9.08 -38.08 10.34
C HIS A 493 -9.47 -39.36 9.62
N LEU A 494 -8.58 -39.84 8.74
CA LEU A 494 -8.69 -41.16 8.09
C LEU A 494 -8.77 -42.34 9.08
N SER A 495 -8.18 -42.22 10.27
CA SER A 495 -8.21 -43.26 11.30
C SER A 495 -9.46 -43.22 12.20
N LEU A 496 -10.34 -42.23 12.00
CA LEU A 496 -11.68 -42.16 12.59
C LEU A 496 -12.76 -42.57 11.58
N LEU A 497 -12.35 -43.00 10.38
CA LEU A 497 -13.25 -43.60 9.42
C LEU A 497 -13.46 -45.05 9.83
N ASP A 498 -14.57 -45.30 10.51
CA ASP A 498 -15.05 -46.62 10.91
C ASP A 498 -16.03 -47.14 9.83
N ASP A 499 -16.41 -48.41 9.92
CA ASP A 499 -17.40 -49.02 9.03
C ASP A 499 -18.68 -48.17 9.00
N ALA A 500 -19.17 -47.88 7.80
CA ALA A 500 -20.51 -47.30 7.69
C ALA A 500 -21.51 -48.34 8.22
N VAL A 501 -22.52 -47.90 8.99
CA VAL A 501 -23.42 -48.84 9.68
C VAL A 501 -24.09 -49.80 8.69
N GLY A 502 -23.72 -51.08 8.77
CA GLY A 502 -24.24 -52.14 7.90
C GLY A 502 -23.55 -52.27 6.54
N GLN A 503 -22.39 -51.63 6.37
CA GLN A 503 -21.57 -51.64 5.16
C GLN A 503 -20.09 -51.73 5.59
N ASP A 504 -19.59 -52.96 5.78
CA ASP A 504 -18.27 -53.19 6.34
C ASP A 504 -17.23 -53.27 5.21
N ALA A 505 -16.38 -52.25 5.07
CA ALA A 505 -15.38 -52.23 4.01
C ALA A 505 -14.23 -53.20 4.34
N ALA A 506 -13.67 -53.86 3.32
CA ALA A 506 -12.53 -54.75 3.49
C ALA A 506 -11.21 -53.96 3.67
N ASN A 507 -10.13 -54.70 3.93
CA ASN A 507 -8.79 -54.14 4.13
C ASN A 507 -7.88 -54.44 2.94
N GLU A 508 -7.25 -53.41 2.37
CA GLU A 508 -6.22 -53.57 1.34
C GLU A 508 -4.93 -52.80 1.69
N ASN A 509 -3.79 -53.42 1.41
CA ASN A 509 -2.49 -52.80 1.62
C ASN A 509 -2.13 -51.89 0.45
N VAL A 510 -1.91 -50.61 0.72
CA VAL A 510 -1.38 -49.69 -0.27
C VAL A 510 0.13 -49.87 -0.37
N ARG A 511 0.63 -50.31 -1.53
CA ARG A 511 2.07 -50.52 -1.77
C ARG A 511 2.62 -49.47 -2.72
N PHE A 512 3.43 -48.55 -2.21
CA PHE A 512 4.13 -47.56 -3.04
C PHE A 512 5.41 -48.12 -3.66
N SER A 513 6.02 -49.12 -3.02
CA SER A 513 7.18 -49.86 -3.54
C SER A 513 7.30 -51.23 -2.86
N THR A 514 8.29 -52.04 -3.26
CA THR A 514 8.61 -53.34 -2.64
C THR A 514 8.84 -53.25 -1.13
N ASN A 515 9.34 -52.11 -0.62
CA ASN A 515 9.71 -51.93 0.79
C ASN A 515 8.84 -50.89 1.53
N VAL A 516 7.94 -50.21 0.82
CA VAL A 516 7.10 -49.14 1.38
C VAL A 516 5.65 -49.49 1.09
N GLY A 517 4.97 -49.99 2.13
CA GLY A 517 3.54 -50.27 2.11
C GLY A 517 2.88 -49.81 3.39
N ILE A 518 1.60 -49.51 3.30
CA ILE A 518 0.75 -49.07 4.41
C ILE A 518 -0.42 -50.05 4.48
N ALA A 519 -0.59 -50.69 5.64
CA ALA A 519 -1.76 -51.51 5.93
C ALA A 519 -2.87 -50.57 6.43
N LEU A 520 -3.75 -50.17 5.52
CA LEU A 520 -4.93 -49.39 5.87
C LEU A 520 -6.05 -50.34 6.34
N LEU A 521 -6.95 -49.80 7.16
CA LEU A 521 -8.16 -50.47 7.57
C LEU A 521 -9.37 -49.85 6.86
N ASP A 522 -10.37 -50.68 6.56
CA ASP A 522 -11.70 -50.34 6.06
C ASP A 522 -11.62 -49.40 4.85
N ASN A 523 -10.78 -49.80 3.89
CA ASN A 523 -10.42 -49.00 2.73
C ASN A 523 -10.75 -49.68 1.40
N GLU A 524 -11.10 -50.96 1.35
CA GLU A 524 -11.45 -51.70 0.14
C GLU A 524 -12.97 -51.91 0.02
N PHE A 525 -13.53 -51.52 -1.11
CA PHE A 525 -14.92 -51.67 -1.49
C PHE A 525 -15.03 -52.87 -2.43
N THR A 526 -15.69 -53.94 -1.98
CA THR A 526 -15.69 -55.24 -2.64
C THR A 526 -16.69 -55.27 -3.81
N ASP A 527 -16.31 -55.93 -4.91
CA ASP A 527 -17.22 -56.17 -6.04
C ASP A 527 -18.43 -57.04 -5.63
N GLY A 528 -19.60 -56.77 -6.21
CA GLY A 528 -20.82 -57.55 -5.98
C GLY A 528 -21.55 -57.28 -4.66
N VAL A 529 -21.07 -56.35 -3.83
CA VAL A 529 -21.68 -55.96 -2.54
C VAL A 529 -21.79 -54.44 -2.40
N THR A 530 -22.50 -53.99 -1.36
CA THR A 530 -22.63 -52.58 -1.01
C THR A 530 -21.82 -52.31 0.26
N ASP A 531 -20.69 -51.64 0.10
CA ASP A 531 -19.72 -51.37 1.18
C ASP A 531 -19.52 -49.86 1.36
N GLY A 532 -19.02 -49.43 2.51
CA GLY A 532 -18.95 -48.01 2.85
C GLY A 532 -18.09 -47.68 4.05
N ARG A 533 -17.70 -46.40 4.15
CA ARG A 533 -16.95 -45.85 5.28
C ARG A 533 -17.48 -44.50 5.66
N ALA A 534 -17.41 -44.11 6.93
CA ALA A 534 -17.96 -42.82 7.38
C ALA A 534 -17.06 -42.05 8.33
N GLY A 535 -17.10 -40.72 8.28
CA GLY A 535 -16.35 -39.81 9.12
C GLY A 535 -17.17 -38.63 9.60
N VAL A 536 -16.60 -37.88 10.53
CA VAL A 536 -17.21 -36.67 11.09
C VAL A 536 -16.22 -35.52 11.02
N ILE A 537 -16.70 -34.37 10.55
CA ILE A 537 -15.99 -33.09 10.58
C ILE A 537 -16.67 -32.19 11.60
N GLU A 538 -15.91 -31.55 12.47
CA GLU A 538 -16.38 -30.37 13.19
C GLU A 538 -16.10 -29.13 12.34
N ILE A 539 -17.11 -28.30 12.11
CA ILE A 539 -16.95 -27.05 11.36
C ILE A 539 -16.03 -26.13 12.15
N PRO A 540 -14.82 -25.83 11.62
CA PRO A 540 -13.88 -25.01 12.34
C PRO A 540 -14.29 -23.55 12.25
N PHE A 541 -13.89 -22.80 13.27
CA PHE A 541 -14.00 -21.35 13.24
C PHE A 541 -13.14 -20.75 12.11
N GLY A 542 -13.71 -19.82 11.34
CA GLY A 542 -13.03 -19.18 10.20
C GLY A 542 -13.26 -19.86 8.85
N LEU A 543 -13.96 -21.01 8.80
CA LEU A 543 -14.38 -21.62 7.55
C LEU A 543 -15.43 -20.73 6.86
N ASP A 544 -15.21 -20.38 5.60
CA ASP A 544 -16.20 -19.66 4.80
C ASP A 544 -17.25 -20.64 4.29
N THR A 545 -18.35 -20.77 5.04
CA THR A 545 -19.42 -21.69 4.68
C THR A 545 -20.20 -21.25 3.46
N SER A 546 -19.98 -20.06 2.88
CA SER A 546 -20.56 -19.72 1.56
C SER A 546 -19.98 -20.58 0.43
N TYR A 547 -18.86 -21.28 0.68
CA TYR A 547 -18.27 -22.27 -0.22
C TYR A 547 -18.56 -23.69 0.29
N PRO A 548 -18.77 -24.66 -0.61
CA PRO A 548 -18.84 -26.07 -0.21
C PRO A 548 -17.48 -26.55 0.30
N LEU A 549 -17.48 -27.61 1.11
CA LEU A 549 -16.27 -28.37 1.39
C LEU A 549 -15.96 -29.28 0.20
N THR A 550 -14.71 -29.33 -0.23
CA THR A 550 -14.25 -30.29 -1.25
C THR A 550 -13.68 -31.51 -0.55
N VAL A 551 -14.35 -32.65 -0.67
CA VAL A 551 -13.84 -33.94 -0.25
C VAL A 551 -13.14 -34.59 -1.44
N THR A 552 -11.84 -34.83 -1.30
CA THR A 552 -11.02 -35.51 -2.29
C THR A 552 -10.74 -36.94 -1.82
N LEU A 553 -11.01 -37.93 -2.66
CA LEU A 553 -10.60 -39.31 -2.48
C LEU A 553 -9.52 -39.67 -3.50
N PHE A 554 -8.38 -40.13 -3.00
CA PHE A 554 -7.37 -40.82 -3.80
C PHE A 554 -7.65 -42.31 -3.69
N TRP A 555 -7.89 -42.98 -4.80
CA TRP A 555 -8.31 -44.37 -4.81
C TRP A 555 -7.70 -45.14 -5.98
N ALA A 556 -7.78 -46.47 -5.97
CA ALA A 556 -7.31 -47.32 -7.05
C ALA A 556 -8.17 -48.58 -7.19
N GLN A 557 -8.11 -49.21 -8.35
CA GLN A 557 -8.73 -50.52 -8.56
C GLN A 557 -7.76 -51.66 -8.22
N ASN A 558 -8.20 -52.72 -7.56
CA ASN A 558 -7.31 -53.85 -7.22
C ASN A 558 -7.06 -54.82 -8.39
N GLN A 559 -7.84 -54.69 -9.47
CA GLN A 559 -7.83 -55.58 -10.61
C GLN A 559 -7.83 -54.81 -11.92
N SER A 560 -7.25 -55.41 -12.95
CA SER A 560 -7.26 -54.86 -14.29
C SER A 560 -8.63 -55.05 -14.94
N GLY A 561 -9.32 -53.96 -15.25
CA GLY A 561 -10.63 -54.00 -15.91
C GLY A 561 -11.06 -52.62 -16.42
N LEU A 562 -12.10 -52.61 -17.24
CA LEU A 562 -12.77 -51.40 -17.71
C LEU A 562 -14.17 -51.37 -17.10
N GLY A 563 -14.68 -50.18 -16.85
CA GLY A 563 -16.01 -49.96 -16.33
C GLY A 563 -16.10 -48.61 -15.64
N ASP A 564 -17.21 -48.41 -14.95
CA ASP A 564 -17.49 -47.23 -14.16
C ASP A 564 -17.63 -47.65 -12.69
N VAL A 565 -17.09 -46.85 -11.78
CA VAL A 565 -17.27 -47.00 -10.33
C VAL A 565 -18.16 -45.88 -9.83
N ASP A 566 -19.27 -46.21 -9.19
CA ASP A 566 -20.21 -45.24 -8.62
C ASP A 566 -19.97 -45.09 -7.11
N PHE A 567 -19.37 -43.97 -6.74
CA PHE A 567 -19.21 -43.58 -5.34
C PHE A 567 -20.38 -42.70 -4.92
N SER A 568 -21.06 -43.12 -3.86
CA SER A 568 -22.18 -42.42 -3.24
C SER A 568 -21.75 -41.79 -1.91
N PHE A 569 -21.89 -40.47 -1.80
CA PHE A 569 -21.59 -39.71 -0.60
C PHE A 569 -22.87 -39.31 0.11
N TYR A 570 -23.13 -39.94 1.24
CA TYR A 570 -24.19 -39.56 2.16
C TYR A 570 -23.64 -38.58 3.17
N TYR A 571 -24.36 -37.50 3.44
CA TYR A 571 -23.99 -36.60 4.52
C TYR A 571 -25.20 -36.14 5.32
N SER A 572 -24.93 -35.87 6.60
CA SER A 572 -25.91 -35.41 7.56
C SER A 572 -25.27 -34.39 8.49
N LYS A 573 -26.04 -33.36 8.84
CA LYS A 573 -25.60 -32.25 9.69
C LYS A 573 -26.17 -32.45 11.08
N ALA A 574 -25.38 -32.14 12.10
CA ALA A 574 -25.80 -32.20 13.49
C ALA A 574 -25.33 -30.97 14.25
N GLN A 575 -26.19 -30.47 15.12
CA GLN A 575 -25.86 -29.40 16.07
C GLN A 575 -25.66 -29.96 17.48
N VAL A 576 -25.03 -29.17 18.34
CA VAL A 576 -24.88 -29.51 19.76
C VAL A 576 -26.27 -29.71 20.38
N GLY A 577 -26.50 -30.89 20.96
CA GLY A 577 -27.77 -31.27 21.58
C GLY A 577 -28.64 -32.21 20.73
N ASP A 578 -28.32 -32.41 19.45
CA ASP A 578 -28.98 -33.43 18.64
C ASP A 578 -28.73 -34.85 19.18
N ARG A 579 -29.67 -35.75 18.89
CA ARG A 579 -29.57 -37.17 19.25
C ARG A 579 -29.16 -37.99 18.02
N PHE A 580 -28.02 -38.67 18.09
CA PHE A 580 -27.53 -39.58 17.04
C PHE A 580 -28.27 -40.92 17.05
N LEU A 581 -29.54 -40.90 16.65
CA LEU A 581 -30.42 -42.09 16.60
C LEU A 581 -30.79 -42.50 15.17
N GLY A 582 -30.04 -42.05 14.16
CA GLY A 582 -30.33 -42.32 12.74
C GLY A 582 -31.59 -41.62 12.22
N THR A 583 -31.96 -40.47 12.81
CA THR A 583 -33.13 -39.67 12.39
C THR A 583 -32.76 -38.34 11.72
N GLY A 584 -31.46 -38.08 11.55
CA GLY A 584 -30.98 -36.92 10.82
C GLY A 584 -31.43 -36.97 9.36
N THR A 585 -31.63 -35.80 8.76
CA THR A 585 -31.89 -35.74 7.31
C THR A 585 -30.60 -36.09 6.59
N GLU A 586 -30.68 -37.04 5.67
CA GLU A 586 -29.57 -37.51 4.86
C GLU A 586 -29.66 -36.90 3.46
N THR A 587 -28.53 -36.47 2.91
CA THR A 587 -28.42 -36.03 1.52
C THR A 587 -27.40 -36.89 0.81
N LEU A 588 -27.71 -37.30 -0.43
CA LEU A 588 -26.85 -38.13 -1.27
C LEU A 588 -26.28 -37.31 -2.43
N ILE A 589 -24.98 -37.47 -2.67
CA ILE A 589 -24.28 -37.05 -3.89
C ILE A 589 -23.62 -38.28 -4.51
N SER A 590 -24.01 -38.66 -5.73
CA SER A 590 -23.34 -39.74 -6.47
C SER A 590 -22.31 -39.14 -7.45
N SER A 591 -21.20 -39.84 -7.62
CA SER A 591 -20.17 -39.53 -8.60
C SER A 591 -19.67 -40.81 -9.28
N ILE A 592 -19.70 -40.80 -10.61
CA ILE A 592 -19.33 -41.94 -11.44
C ILE A 592 -17.97 -41.66 -12.06
N GLU A 593 -17.01 -42.55 -11.83
CA GLU A 593 -15.64 -42.47 -12.36
C GLU A 593 -15.35 -43.63 -13.31
N SER A 594 -15.00 -43.33 -14.56
CA SER A 594 -14.62 -44.34 -15.54
C SER A 594 -13.17 -44.80 -15.32
N VAL A 595 -12.97 -46.10 -15.11
CA VAL A 595 -11.64 -46.70 -14.91
C VAL A 595 -11.04 -47.27 -16.19
N THR A 596 -9.72 -47.08 -16.34
CA THR A 596 -8.95 -47.52 -17.50
C THR A 596 -7.94 -48.60 -17.14
N GLY A 597 -8.41 -49.81 -16.87
CA GLY A 597 -7.71 -51.02 -17.31
C GLY A 597 -6.61 -51.57 -16.40
N LEU A 598 -5.74 -50.79 -15.77
CA LEU A 598 -4.61 -51.33 -15.02
C LEU A 598 -4.92 -51.45 -13.52
N ALA A 599 -4.70 -52.62 -12.93
CA ALA A 599 -4.67 -52.80 -11.48
C ALA A 599 -3.70 -51.79 -10.84
N ASP A 600 -4.07 -51.32 -9.65
CA ASP A 600 -3.33 -50.36 -8.82
C ASP A 600 -3.07 -49.00 -9.48
N GLN A 601 -3.81 -48.67 -10.54
CA GLN A 601 -3.81 -47.31 -11.10
C GLN A 601 -4.56 -46.37 -10.16
N SER A 602 -3.92 -45.26 -9.77
CA SER A 602 -4.53 -44.25 -8.92
C SER A 602 -5.46 -43.32 -9.70
N TYR A 603 -6.60 -43.01 -9.10
CA TYR A 603 -7.60 -42.05 -9.54
C TYR A 603 -7.85 -41.02 -8.43
N VAL A 604 -8.41 -39.88 -8.82
CA VAL A 604 -8.80 -38.79 -7.91
C VAL A 604 -10.25 -38.47 -8.16
N LEU A 605 -11.05 -38.51 -7.10
CA LEU A 605 -12.44 -38.11 -7.09
C LEU A 605 -12.61 -36.90 -6.17
N GLU A 606 -13.29 -35.86 -6.64
CA GLU A 606 -13.60 -34.67 -5.85
C GLU A 606 -15.11 -34.45 -5.78
N VAL A 607 -15.62 -34.30 -4.56
CA VAL A 607 -17.04 -34.07 -4.29
C VAL A 607 -17.21 -32.80 -3.46
N SER A 608 -18.10 -31.92 -3.90
CA SER A 608 -18.46 -30.69 -3.18
C SER A 608 -19.63 -30.93 -2.24
N ILE A 609 -19.42 -30.76 -0.93
CA ILE A 609 -20.43 -30.95 0.11
C ILE A 609 -20.89 -29.57 0.63
N PRO A 610 -22.17 -29.20 0.40
CA PRO A 610 -22.74 -27.94 0.89
C PRO A 610 -22.76 -27.82 2.42
N VAL A 611 -22.12 -26.76 2.94
CA VAL A 611 -22.09 -26.42 4.37
C VAL A 611 -22.69 -25.05 4.68
N TYR A 612 -23.48 -24.50 3.76
CA TYR A 612 -23.94 -23.11 3.73
C TYR A 612 -24.64 -22.62 5.02
N ASP A 613 -25.43 -23.47 5.65
CA ASP A 613 -26.20 -23.22 6.87
C ASP A 613 -25.45 -23.58 8.16
N MET A 614 -24.22 -24.10 8.05
CA MET A 614 -23.48 -24.56 9.21
C MET A 614 -22.69 -23.44 9.89
N VAL A 615 -22.51 -23.58 11.20
CA VAL A 615 -21.74 -22.64 12.04
C VAL A 615 -20.64 -23.37 12.83
N PRO A 616 -19.61 -22.66 13.32
CA PRO A 616 -18.51 -23.29 14.06
C PRO A 616 -18.98 -24.15 15.23
N GLY A 617 -18.37 -25.33 15.38
CA GLY A 617 -18.71 -26.31 16.43
C GLY A 617 -19.85 -27.27 16.07
N GLN A 618 -20.56 -27.07 14.95
CA GLN A 618 -21.48 -28.09 14.42
C GLN A 618 -20.71 -29.25 13.77
N LEU A 619 -21.37 -30.40 13.69
CA LEU A 619 -20.79 -31.63 13.17
C LEU A 619 -21.39 -31.99 11.81
N LEU A 620 -20.54 -32.36 10.86
CA LEU A 620 -20.91 -32.86 9.54
C LEU A 620 -20.46 -34.33 9.46
N GLY A 621 -21.42 -35.25 9.51
CA GLY A 621 -21.19 -36.66 9.24
C GLY A 621 -21.21 -36.93 7.74
N ILE A 622 -20.23 -37.65 7.21
CA ILE A 622 -20.10 -37.97 5.79
C ILE A 622 -19.76 -39.46 5.67
N ALA A 623 -20.55 -40.21 4.92
CA ALA A 623 -20.28 -41.58 4.52
C ALA A 623 -20.03 -41.64 3.02
N CYS A 624 -19.00 -42.37 2.60
CA CYS A 624 -18.74 -42.73 1.22
C CYS A 624 -19.01 -44.23 1.07
N SER A 625 -19.96 -44.60 0.21
CA SER A 625 -20.28 -45.98 -0.13
C SER A 625 -20.02 -46.26 -1.61
N ARG A 626 -19.91 -47.53 -1.97
CA ARG A 626 -19.99 -48.02 -3.34
C ARG A 626 -21.05 -49.12 -3.37
N ASP A 627 -22.00 -49.03 -4.29
CA ASP A 627 -22.94 -50.13 -4.57
C ASP A 627 -22.50 -50.88 -5.83
N ALA A 628 -21.65 -51.90 -5.65
CA ALA A 628 -21.17 -52.75 -6.73
C ALA A 628 -22.09 -53.97 -6.96
N SER A 629 -23.32 -53.95 -6.42
CA SER A 629 -24.27 -55.04 -6.62
C SER A 629 -24.73 -55.10 -8.09
N ALA A 630 -25.03 -56.30 -8.60
CA ALA A 630 -25.43 -56.50 -10.00
C ALA A 630 -26.71 -55.75 -10.43
N GLY A 631 -27.40 -55.08 -9.50
CA GLY A 631 -28.57 -54.23 -9.77
C GLY A 631 -28.24 -52.76 -10.04
N ASN A 632 -27.04 -52.28 -9.69
CA ASN A 632 -26.60 -50.93 -10.00
C ASN A 632 -26.12 -50.87 -11.45
N LEU A 633 -26.78 -50.07 -12.29
CA LEU A 633 -26.39 -49.91 -13.69
C LEU A 633 -25.28 -48.86 -13.88
N ASP A 634 -25.05 -48.04 -12.86
CA ASP A 634 -24.07 -46.95 -12.87
C ASP A 634 -22.69 -47.43 -12.37
N ASP A 635 -22.61 -48.53 -11.62
CA ASP A 635 -21.37 -49.25 -11.30
C ASP A 635 -21.20 -50.47 -12.22
N THR A 636 -20.37 -50.34 -13.25
CA THR A 636 -20.14 -51.39 -14.25
C THR A 636 -18.78 -52.08 -14.10
N PHE A 637 -17.97 -51.66 -13.13
CA PHE A 637 -16.64 -52.20 -12.90
C PHE A 637 -16.67 -53.47 -12.03
N GLY A 638 -16.48 -54.64 -12.64
CA GLY A 638 -16.45 -55.94 -11.97
C GLY A 638 -15.13 -56.26 -11.22
N GLY A 639 -14.68 -55.36 -10.35
CA GLY A 639 -13.49 -55.53 -9.51
C GLY A 639 -13.55 -54.65 -8.26
N ASN A 640 -12.64 -54.84 -7.29
CA ASN A 640 -12.66 -54.05 -6.06
C ASN A 640 -12.00 -52.68 -6.28
N ALA A 641 -12.45 -51.69 -5.52
CA ALA A 641 -11.86 -50.36 -5.48
C ALA A 641 -11.39 -50.07 -4.06
N TYR A 642 -10.19 -49.52 -3.86
CA TYR A 642 -9.69 -49.19 -2.53
C TYR A 642 -9.21 -47.75 -2.42
N ILE A 643 -9.46 -47.13 -1.27
CA ILE A 643 -9.06 -45.76 -0.95
C ILE A 643 -7.63 -45.78 -0.43
N ILE A 644 -6.80 -44.92 -1.01
CA ILE A 644 -5.40 -44.69 -0.65
C ILE A 644 -5.30 -43.57 0.38
N ALA A 645 -6.02 -42.48 0.16
CA ALA A 645 -6.05 -41.32 1.03
C ALA A 645 -7.34 -40.52 0.81
N SER A 646 -7.71 -39.71 1.79
CA SER A 646 -8.81 -38.75 1.68
C SER A 646 -8.45 -37.45 2.37
N SER A 647 -9.01 -36.34 1.88
CA SER A 647 -8.86 -35.03 2.49
C SER A 647 -10.14 -34.22 2.29
N ALA A 648 -10.51 -33.42 3.29
CA ALA A 648 -11.52 -32.39 3.15
C ALA A 648 -10.84 -31.02 3.15
N LYS A 649 -11.19 -30.16 2.20
CA LYS A 649 -10.69 -28.79 2.09
C LYS A 649 -11.85 -27.81 2.09
N GLY A 650 -11.58 -26.62 2.61
CA GLY A 650 -12.52 -25.52 2.60
C GLY A 650 -11.80 -24.19 2.43
N HIS A 651 -12.55 -23.18 1.98
CA HIS A 651 -12.06 -21.81 1.97
C HIS A 651 -12.17 -21.23 3.37
N PHE A 652 -11.15 -20.51 3.79
CA PHE A 652 -11.14 -19.81 5.07
C PHE A 652 -11.20 -18.32 4.82
N TRP A 653 -12.10 -17.65 5.53
CA TRP A 653 -12.10 -16.20 5.60
C TRP A 653 -11.22 -15.69 6.74
N ARG A 654 -10.69 -16.60 7.57
CA ARG A 654 -9.78 -16.34 8.69
C ARG A 654 -8.69 -17.42 8.81
#